data_AF-A0A938V049-F1
#
_entry.id   AF-A0A938V049-F1
#
_cell.length_a   1.000
_cell.length_b   1.000
_cell.length_c   1.000
_cell.angle_alpha   90.00
_cell.angle_beta   90.00
_cell.angle_gamma   90.00
#
_symmetry.space_group_name_H-M   'P 1'
#
loop_
_entity.id
_entity.type
_entity.pdbx_description
1 polymer ?
#
loop_
_entity_poly.entity_id
_entity_poly.type
_entity_poly.pdbx_seq_one_letter_code
_entity_poly.pdbx_strand_id
1 'polypeptide(L)'
;MKRWMLALCCVTVLAACDEQQAPLAPIPAGTEKAGIAKVKPMLPAWRTDDEKLLGKADQYSDYKDANPNTYGITNPPGVPFRPVAEYEPASIMLVTYTGTGLSAGVTKTIVETVKYAADVVEIGVVVENNSAANSFVTALKNAGMSQAKIDSKVSFFTMDNDSIWMRDYGPIPLVSNGKVALTDLRYYPNRIYDDAIPTKLANLWNVSVYRAPLDYEGGNLMNDTKGICFASQGLLWFNPVSQAAVEKYMKEYVGCTKTYYTEPLEDGTTHIDMYSKLCDDKTWVMGKCSSTYCSAKTIQTLDKNAGYLEQLGYKVHRIPMPNQKDGVWRTYTNSLFVNNSNLIPVYSINKDLEAEAMNVWKAAMPTWNHIGILSDEVITWGGAQHCVTMTIGVGAMSPIEAAPAFACNGAWDCYPGETVVGDSCAGKCGAQSGKCYCDDACFEYGDCCDDVCEQCPSLKGCGPCTPNCAGKACGSDGCGGSCGTCPAGKGCKNGQCVDGGGGPIVDECMGPNQPSGNDCQGLNYEGCCDSEGRLLYCDQDQLFCIDCGQNPTCGWNAQGKYYDCGTNGAEDPSGSNPIACGGGPCTPNCTGKACGSDGCGGTCGNCPAGKTCQNGACVDGPAGCGSITYEGCCEGETLKFCENGQLKQFDCTQAPKCGWQSQGKFYDCSTQGTADPSGKNPMPCTGTCTPNCTGKACGGDGCGGQCGTCPQGQACQNGQCVGCQPSCTGKACGDDGCGGLCGSCPAGQTCQNGQCVGCQPNCTGKTCGDDGCGGSCGTCPAGQVCKVGQCVGGCTPDCTGKVCGNDDCGGSCGTCAAGLDCNAVGQCVQPCVANCIGKACGDDGCAGSCGTCAAGTECNAAGQCVQPCVPDCVGKQCGDDGCGGLCGTCPAGLECQANMCIAPPAGDLGGEGDVIEPGKDEDTGGGGSSSGGGKSGGCTANGTGNMAGLMLLAGLLSLLVLRGRREET
;
A
#
# COMPACT_ATOMS: atom_id res chain seq x y z
N MET A 1 19.97 -45.05 57.81
CA MET A 1 19.94 -45.01 59.29
C MET A 1 21.25 -44.40 59.80
N LYS A 2 21.21 -43.55 60.84
CA LYS A 2 22.36 -42.85 61.47
C LYS A 2 23.09 -41.83 60.54
N ARG A 3 23.70 -40.73 61.01
CA ARG A 3 23.52 -39.91 62.26
C ARG A 3 24.34 -38.61 62.15
N TRP A 4 23.92 -37.57 62.90
CA TRP A 4 24.75 -36.44 63.42
C TRP A 4 25.22 -35.40 62.38
N MET A 5 25.57 -34.14 62.67
CA MET A 5 25.44 -33.15 63.77
C MET A 5 26.31 -31.96 63.28
N LEU A 6 25.82 -30.71 63.32
CA LEU A 6 26.35 -29.64 64.20
C LEU A 6 25.40 -28.42 64.14
N ALA A 7 25.72 -27.32 64.83
CA ALA A 7 24.76 -26.24 65.10
C ALA A 7 25.40 -24.83 65.21
N LEU A 8 24.54 -23.80 65.10
CA LEU A 8 24.80 -22.35 65.29
C LEU A 8 25.73 -21.70 64.24
N CYS A 9 25.60 -20.41 63.90
CA CYS A 9 25.36 -19.26 64.80
C CYS A 9 24.75 -18.01 64.11
N CYS A 10 23.85 -17.29 64.81
CA CYS A 10 23.58 -15.83 64.72
C CYS A 10 23.07 -15.22 63.38
N VAL A 11 22.48 -14.01 63.25
CA VAL A 11 21.81 -12.95 64.08
C VAL A 11 21.29 -11.91 63.04
N THR A 12 20.18 -11.15 63.08
CA THR A 12 18.78 -11.11 63.63
C THR A 12 18.03 -10.06 62.75
N VAL A 13 16.72 -9.79 62.76
CA VAL A 13 15.56 -10.08 63.64
C VAL A 13 14.28 -10.14 62.75
N LEU A 14 13.07 -10.26 63.32
CA LEU A 14 11.80 -10.20 62.58
C LEU A 14 10.64 -9.60 63.41
N ALA A 15 9.68 -8.96 62.73
CA ALA A 15 8.34 -8.51 63.20
C ALA A 15 8.32 -7.44 64.32
N ALA A 16 7.25 -6.67 64.57
CA ALA A 16 5.90 -6.54 63.94
C ALA A 16 5.52 -5.03 63.87
N CYS A 17 4.46 -4.56 63.18
CA CYS A 17 3.04 -4.60 63.60
C CYS A 17 2.07 -4.04 62.52
N ASP A 18 0.79 -3.91 62.89
CA ASP A 18 -0.42 -3.74 62.04
C ASP A 18 -0.81 -2.29 61.64
N GLU A 19 -1.79 -2.19 60.72
CA GLU A 19 -2.62 -1.01 60.32
C GLU A 19 -1.88 0.26 59.80
N GLN A 20 -2.46 1.21 59.04
CA GLN A 20 -3.87 1.63 58.80
C GLN A 20 -4.04 2.31 57.39
N GLN A 21 -5.18 2.94 57.08
CA GLN A 21 -5.55 3.41 55.72
C GLN A 21 -5.32 4.93 55.40
N ALA A 22 -5.17 5.22 54.10
CA ALA A 22 -5.52 6.48 53.38
C ALA A 22 -4.65 7.76 53.59
N PRO A 23 -4.73 8.78 52.70
CA PRO A 23 -5.07 8.78 51.26
C PRO A 23 -3.94 9.39 50.38
N LEU A 24 -4.05 9.26 49.04
CA LEU A 24 -3.19 9.98 48.09
C LEU A 24 -3.66 11.42 47.85
N ALA A 25 -2.72 12.36 47.76
CA ALA A 25 -2.94 13.73 47.29
C ALA A 25 -2.18 13.97 45.97
N PRO A 26 -2.74 14.71 44.99
CA PRO A 26 -2.11 14.92 43.68
C PRO A 26 -0.99 15.96 43.73
N ILE A 27 0.02 15.78 42.88
CA ILE A 27 1.08 16.76 42.60
C ILE A 27 0.95 17.17 41.12
N PRO A 28 1.05 18.47 40.77
CA PRO A 28 0.59 18.98 39.49
C PRO A 28 1.53 18.70 38.30
N ALA A 29 0.97 18.81 37.09
CA ALA A 29 1.70 18.71 35.84
C ALA A 29 2.62 19.91 35.57
N GLY A 30 3.69 19.71 34.79
CA GLY A 30 4.51 20.79 34.25
C GLY A 30 6.02 20.58 34.33
N THR A 31 6.57 19.70 33.49
CA THR A 31 7.93 19.86 32.92
C THR A 31 8.12 18.86 31.78
N GLU A 32 8.09 19.34 30.53
CA GLU A 32 8.49 18.53 29.40
C GLU A 32 9.99 18.20 29.49
N LYS A 33 10.35 16.96 29.13
CA LYS A 33 11.74 16.55 28.95
C LYS A 33 11.85 15.77 27.64
N ALA A 34 13.00 15.97 26.99
CA ALA A 34 13.46 15.40 25.72
C ALA A 34 12.70 14.17 25.21
N GLY A 35 12.28 14.24 23.93
CA GLY A 35 11.44 13.24 23.27
C GLY A 35 11.94 11.81 23.46
N ILE A 36 11.17 11.03 24.21
CA ILE A 36 11.31 9.57 24.26
C ILE A 36 10.77 9.05 22.92
N ALA A 37 11.59 8.32 22.16
CA ALA A 37 11.12 7.64 20.97
C ALA A 37 9.94 6.72 21.33
N LYS A 38 8.77 6.92 20.68
CA LYS A 38 7.60 6.07 20.93
C LYS A 38 7.96 4.64 20.56
N VAL A 39 7.92 3.74 21.55
CA VAL A 39 8.15 2.31 21.32
C VAL A 39 7.08 1.80 20.36
N LYS A 40 7.51 1.21 19.23
CA LYS A 40 6.64 0.55 18.27
C LYS A 40 5.82 -0.54 18.98
N PRO A 41 4.48 -0.49 18.97
CA PRO A 41 3.66 -1.51 19.62
C PRO A 41 3.82 -2.83 18.86
N MET A 42 4.38 -3.85 19.52
CA MET A 42 4.58 -5.15 18.90
C MET A 42 3.26 -5.91 18.82
N LEU A 43 2.84 -6.27 17.61
CA LEU A 43 1.51 -6.81 17.34
C LEU A 43 1.44 -8.32 17.62
N PRO A 44 0.34 -8.85 18.18
CA PRO A 44 0.13 -10.28 18.36
C PRO A 44 -0.07 -11.00 17.01
N ALA A 45 0.09 -12.32 16.99
CA ALA A 45 -0.10 -13.14 15.79
C ALA A 45 -1.56 -13.07 15.29
N TRP A 46 -2.50 -13.17 16.22
CA TRP A 46 -3.92 -12.94 15.97
C TRP A 46 -4.23 -11.43 15.84
N ARG A 47 -5.39 -11.08 15.27
CA ARG A 47 -5.84 -9.67 15.18
C ARG A 47 -6.29 -9.11 16.53
N THR A 48 -5.81 -7.93 16.93
CA THR A 48 -6.38 -7.16 18.05
C THR A 48 -7.87 -6.89 17.83
N ASP A 49 -8.62 -6.49 18.85
CA ASP A 49 -10.04 -6.18 18.64
C ASP A 49 -10.23 -4.93 17.75
N ASP A 50 -9.30 -3.98 17.76
CA ASP A 50 -9.27 -2.86 16.81
C ASP A 50 -9.06 -3.36 15.36
N GLU A 51 -8.13 -4.29 15.14
CA GLU A 51 -7.91 -4.98 13.85
C GLU A 51 -9.10 -5.88 13.41
N LYS A 52 -10.08 -6.12 14.29
CA LYS A 52 -11.36 -6.78 13.95
C LYS A 52 -12.49 -5.77 13.67
N LEU A 53 -12.45 -4.60 14.31
CA LEU A 53 -13.42 -3.51 14.15
C LEU A 53 -13.18 -2.72 12.86
N LEU A 54 -11.93 -2.65 12.40
CA LEU A 54 -11.60 -2.27 11.03
C LEU A 54 -12.14 -3.34 10.06
N GLY A 55 -13.27 -3.03 9.42
CA GLY A 55 -13.78 -3.80 8.28
C GLY A 55 -12.82 -3.71 7.07
N LYS A 56 -13.03 -4.54 6.04
CA LYS A 56 -12.17 -4.58 4.84
C LYS A 56 -12.31 -3.37 3.88
N ALA A 57 -12.57 -2.18 4.41
CA ALA A 57 -12.13 -0.95 3.78
C ALA A 57 -10.70 -0.72 4.27
N ASP A 58 -9.70 -1.02 3.43
CA ASP A 58 -8.30 -0.86 3.80
C ASP A 58 -8.01 0.63 3.99
N GLN A 59 -7.64 1.06 5.21
CA GLN A 59 -7.24 2.45 5.50
C GLN A 59 -5.97 2.88 4.74
N TYR A 60 -5.29 1.92 4.09
CA TYR A 60 -4.18 2.10 3.18
C TYR A 60 -4.51 1.60 1.76
N SER A 61 -5.78 1.47 1.36
CA SER A 61 -6.19 1.07 0.00
C SER A 61 -5.47 1.91 -1.05
N ASP A 62 -5.57 3.22 -0.91
CA ASP A 62 -5.05 4.19 -1.86
C ASP A 62 -3.52 4.17 -1.91
N TYR A 63 -2.88 3.85 -0.78
CA TYR A 63 -1.43 3.62 -0.72
C TYR A 63 -1.02 2.32 -1.42
N LYS A 64 -1.80 1.24 -1.28
CA LYS A 64 -1.52 -0.05 -1.95
C LYS A 64 -1.78 0.04 -3.46
N ASP A 65 -2.85 0.71 -3.87
CA ASP A 65 -3.21 0.95 -5.28
C ASP A 65 -2.23 1.94 -5.95
N ALA A 66 -1.67 2.91 -5.20
CA ALA A 66 -0.56 3.76 -5.66
C ALA A 66 0.80 3.03 -5.71
N ASN A 67 0.93 1.86 -5.08
CA ASN A 67 2.14 1.03 -5.09
C ASN A 67 1.88 -0.36 -5.73
N PRO A 68 1.37 -0.42 -6.98
CA PRO A 68 0.90 -1.66 -7.60
C PRO A 68 2.02 -2.66 -7.86
N ASN A 69 3.26 -2.20 -7.99
CA ASN A 69 4.46 -3.05 -8.12
C ASN A 69 4.75 -3.89 -6.85
N THR A 70 4.20 -3.49 -5.70
CA THR A 70 4.38 -4.16 -4.40
C THR A 70 3.12 -4.89 -3.97
N TYR A 71 1.95 -4.24 -4.06
CA TYR A 71 0.70 -4.76 -3.49
C TYR A 71 -0.35 -5.20 -4.53
N GLY A 72 -0.10 -4.96 -5.83
CA GLY A 72 -1.03 -5.28 -6.90
C GLY A 72 -1.23 -6.78 -7.10
N ILE A 73 -2.45 -7.19 -7.43
CA ILE A 73 -2.74 -8.59 -7.73
C ILE A 73 -2.09 -8.99 -9.05
N THR A 74 -1.25 -10.02 -8.99
CA THR A 74 -0.55 -10.56 -10.17
C THR A 74 -1.42 -11.54 -10.95
N ASN A 75 -1.07 -11.79 -12.22
CA ASN A 75 -1.54 -12.99 -12.91
C ASN A 75 -0.89 -14.24 -12.28
N PRO A 76 -1.61 -15.36 -12.11
CA PRO A 76 -1.04 -16.58 -11.55
C PRO A 76 0.05 -17.18 -12.46
N PRO A 77 0.92 -18.07 -11.95
CA PRO A 77 1.93 -18.76 -12.76
C PRO A 77 1.32 -19.47 -13.99
N GLY A 78 1.78 -19.09 -15.18
CA GLY A 78 1.35 -19.70 -16.45
C GLY A 78 1.84 -21.14 -16.69
N VAL A 79 2.44 -21.78 -15.69
CA VAL A 79 2.97 -23.16 -15.72
C VAL A 79 2.55 -23.90 -14.45
N PRO A 80 2.33 -25.23 -14.48
CA PRO A 80 2.00 -25.99 -13.28
C PRO A 80 3.15 -25.95 -12.25
N PHE A 81 2.80 -25.83 -10.98
CA PHE A 81 3.71 -25.75 -9.85
C PHE A 81 3.05 -26.38 -8.62
N ARG A 82 3.82 -26.55 -7.54
CA ARG A 82 3.32 -26.95 -6.21
C ARG A 82 4.01 -26.11 -5.12
N PRO A 83 3.43 -25.99 -3.91
CA PRO A 83 4.16 -25.48 -2.77
C PRO A 83 5.24 -26.50 -2.34
N VAL A 84 6.33 -26.02 -1.76
CA VAL A 84 7.35 -26.86 -1.11
C VAL A 84 6.83 -27.29 0.26
N ALA A 85 6.96 -28.56 0.62
CA ALA A 85 6.57 -29.05 1.95
C ALA A 85 7.69 -28.76 2.96
N GLU A 86 7.33 -28.34 4.18
CA GLU A 86 8.29 -27.87 5.20
C GLU A 86 9.33 -28.92 5.64
N TYR A 87 9.03 -30.22 5.44
CA TYR A 87 9.95 -31.33 5.70
C TYR A 87 10.85 -31.69 4.50
N GLU A 88 10.73 -30.99 3.37
CA GLU A 88 11.73 -31.02 2.30
C GLU A 88 12.96 -30.17 2.68
N PRO A 89 14.14 -30.39 2.04
CA PRO A 89 15.33 -29.62 2.38
C PRO A 89 15.17 -28.13 2.04
N ALA A 90 15.65 -27.27 2.93
CA ALA A 90 15.65 -25.82 2.82
C ALA A 90 17.07 -25.27 2.51
N SER A 91 17.14 -24.23 1.67
CA SER A 91 18.35 -23.43 1.46
C SER A 91 18.54 -22.39 2.57
N ILE A 92 17.47 -21.69 2.94
CA ILE A 92 17.48 -20.57 3.89
C ILE A 92 16.26 -20.63 4.82
N MET A 93 16.47 -20.23 6.08
CA MET A 93 15.41 -19.95 7.05
C MET A 93 15.36 -18.45 7.32
N LEU A 94 14.19 -17.85 7.17
CA LEU A 94 13.92 -16.44 7.39
C LEU A 94 13.35 -16.22 8.81
N VAL A 95 13.76 -15.12 9.45
CA VAL A 95 13.17 -14.56 10.67
C VAL A 95 13.11 -13.04 10.56
N THR A 96 12.31 -12.38 11.39
CA THR A 96 12.29 -10.91 11.52
C THR A 96 12.73 -10.48 12.91
N TYR A 97 13.53 -9.42 12.99
CA TYR A 97 14.00 -8.83 14.24
C TYR A 97 13.95 -7.30 14.19
N THR A 98 13.00 -6.73 14.91
CA THR A 98 12.70 -5.29 14.90
C THR A 98 13.69 -4.44 15.70
N GLY A 99 14.58 -5.05 16.49
CA GLY A 99 15.55 -4.35 17.35
C GLY A 99 14.96 -3.58 18.56
N THR A 100 13.72 -3.11 18.46
CA THR A 100 12.97 -2.41 19.51
C THR A 100 11.59 -3.05 19.73
N GLY A 101 10.94 -2.78 20.86
CA GLY A 101 9.63 -3.33 21.22
C GLY A 101 9.63 -4.81 21.66
N LEU A 102 10.66 -5.58 21.33
CA LEU A 102 10.82 -6.98 21.76
C LEU A 102 11.26 -7.09 23.22
N SER A 103 10.64 -8.02 23.94
CA SER A 103 11.06 -8.37 25.30
C SER A 103 12.21 -9.38 25.32
N ALA A 104 12.77 -9.62 26.50
CA ALA A 104 13.98 -10.43 26.66
C ALA A 104 13.78 -11.91 26.29
N GLY A 105 12.66 -12.54 26.69
CA GLY A 105 12.37 -13.93 26.37
C GLY A 105 11.95 -14.12 24.91
N VAL A 106 11.20 -13.19 24.31
CA VAL A 106 10.88 -13.24 22.87
C VAL A 106 12.17 -13.13 22.04
N THR A 107 13.02 -12.15 22.36
CA THR A 107 14.35 -12.00 21.75
C THR A 107 15.16 -13.29 21.91
N LYS A 108 15.19 -13.86 23.13
CA LYS A 108 15.88 -15.12 23.40
C LYS A 108 15.32 -16.28 22.57
N THR A 109 14.01 -16.41 22.42
CA THR A 109 13.40 -17.50 21.65
C THR A 109 13.79 -17.44 20.17
N ILE A 110 13.78 -16.25 19.55
CA ILE A 110 14.23 -16.06 18.17
C ILE A 110 15.74 -16.38 18.05
N VAL A 111 16.55 -15.86 18.97
CA VAL A 111 18.01 -16.05 19.00
C VAL A 111 18.43 -17.51 19.21
N GLU A 112 17.78 -18.26 20.11
CA GLU A 112 18.04 -19.69 20.29
C GLU A 112 17.59 -20.49 19.05
N THR A 113 16.45 -20.13 18.44
CA THR A 113 15.96 -20.78 17.20
C THR A 113 16.98 -20.60 16.06
N VAL A 114 17.46 -19.37 15.81
CA VAL A 114 18.51 -19.09 14.83
C VAL A 114 19.82 -19.81 15.15
N LYS A 115 20.27 -19.81 16.41
CA LYS A 115 21.53 -20.44 16.83
C LYS A 115 21.60 -21.92 16.44
N TYR A 116 20.52 -22.67 16.66
CA TYR A 116 20.44 -24.10 16.31
C TYR A 116 20.15 -24.33 14.82
N ALA A 117 19.29 -23.53 14.19
CA ALA A 117 19.03 -23.63 12.75
C ALA A 117 20.32 -23.41 11.92
N ALA A 118 21.17 -22.48 12.34
CA ALA A 118 22.43 -22.16 11.67
C ALA A 118 23.48 -23.29 11.67
N ASP A 119 23.25 -24.43 12.34
CA ASP A 119 24.06 -25.64 12.16
C ASP A 119 23.66 -26.46 10.92
N VAL A 120 22.47 -26.23 10.35
CA VAL A 120 21.89 -27.04 9.26
C VAL A 120 21.37 -26.24 8.05
N VAL A 121 21.22 -24.92 8.15
CA VAL A 121 20.70 -24.05 7.07
C VAL A 121 21.36 -22.66 7.09
N GLU A 122 21.24 -21.89 6.00
CA GLU A 122 21.53 -20.45 6.01
C GLU A 122 20.40 -19.66 6.70
N ILE A 123 20.71 -18.49 7.26
CA ILE A 123 19.75 -17.66 8.00
C ILE A 123 19.61 -16.30 7.30
N GLY A 124 18.37 -15.93 6.98
CA GLY A 124 17.99 -14.57 6.60
C GLY A 124 17.31 -13.86 7.77
N VAL A 125 17.74 -12.65 8.10
CA VAL A 125 17.18 -11.84 9.19
C VAL A 125 16.67 -10.53 8.60
N VAL A 126 15.35 -10.38 8.50
CA VAL A 126 14.73 -9.09 8.17
C VAL A 126 14.86 -8.16 9.37
N VAL A 127 15.36 -6.95 9.14
CA VAL A 127 15.64 -5.93 10.16
C VAL A 127 15.23 -4.55 9.66
N GLU A 128 14.75 -3.68 10.55
CA GLU A 128 14.40 -2.30 10.18
C GLU A 128 15.63 -1.49 9.73
N ASN A 129 16.82 -1.76 10.29
CA ASN A 129 18.03 -0.98 10.08
C ASN A 129 19.29 -1.67 10.65
N ASN A 130 20.46 -1.08 10.37
CA ASN A 130 21.76 -1.53 10.87
C ASN A 130 21.88 -1.54 12.40
N SER A 131 21.08 -0.76 13.14
CA SER A 131 21.09 -0.80 14.62
C SER A 131 20.39 -2.07 15.12
N ALA A 132 19.25 -2.44 14.53
CA ALA A 132 18.59 -3.71 14.78
C ALA A 132 19.49 -4.91 14.39
N ALA A 133 20.21 -4.85 13.27
CA ALA A 133 21.19 -5.87 12.89
C ALA A 133 22.30 -6.04 13.94
N ASN A 134 22.94 -4.94 14.36
CA ASN A 134 24.01 -4.96 15.37
C ASN A 134 23.51 -5.43 16.76
N SER A 135 22.28 -5.08 17.12
CA SER A 135 21.59 -5.61 18.31
C SER A 135 21.41 -7.13 18.22
N PHE A 136 20.96 -7.65 17.07
CA PHE A 136 20.80 -9.10 16.85
C PHE A 136 22.14 -9.86 16.89
N VAL A 137 23.17 -9.35 16.22
CA VAL A 137 24.54 -9.89 16.28
C VAL A 137 25.04 -9.95 17.73
N THR A 138 24.75 -8.93 18.53
CA THR A 138 25.09 -8.89 19.96
C THR A 138 24.31 -9.94 20.76
N ALA A 139 23.02 -10.14 20.48
CA ALA A 139 22.21 -11.17 21.11
C ALA A 139 22.66 -12.60 20.75
N LEU A 140 23.02 -12.86 19.47
CA LEU A 140 23.60 -14.13 19.00
C LEU A 140 24.93 -14.43 19.71
N LYS A 141 25.82 -13.43 19.83
CA LYS A 141 27.08 -13.55 20.60
C LYS A 141 26.81 -13.89 22.07
N ASN A 142 25.85 -13.21 22.71
CA ASN A 142 25.47 -13.46 24.10
C ASN A 142 24.85 -14.86 24.30
N ALA A 143 24.19 -15.42 23.27
CA ALA A 143 23.74 -16.81 23.26
C ALA A 143 24.86 -17.84 22.97
N GLY A 144 26.10 -17.39 22.77
CA GLY A 144 27.28 -18.23 22.56
C GLY A 144 27.56 -18.61 21.10
N MET A 145 26.99 -17.88 20.12
CA MET A 145 27.34 -18.05 18.70
C MET A 145 28.63 -17.29 18.38
N SER A 146 29.61 -17.96 17.79
CA SER A 146 30.90 -17.33 17.43
C SER A 146 30.74 -16.38 16.24
N GLN A 147 31.53 -15.30 16.22
CA GLN A 147 31.55 -14.32 15.12
C GLN A 147 31.65 -15.00 13.75
N ALA A 148 32.64 -15.90 13.57
CA ALA A 148 32.81 -16.64 12.32
C ALA A 148 31.60 -17.51 11.91
N LYS A 149 30.81 -18.04 12.86
CA LYS A 149 29.54 -18.73 12.52
C LYS A 149 28.47 -17.73 12.11
N ILE A 150 28.40 -16.54 12.73
CA ILE A 150 27.48 -15.47 12.32
C ILE A 150 27.83 -15.02 10.89
N ASP A 151 29.08 -14.66 10.62
CA ASP A 151 29.56 -14.18 9.31
C ASP A 151 29.33 -15.20 8.18
N SER A 152 29.40 -16.49 8.49
CA SER A 152 29.23 -17.58 7.51
C SER A 152 27.81 -18.15 7.41
N LYS A 153 26.85 -17.65 8.20
CA LYS A 153 25.47 -18.19 8.24
C LYS A 153 24.34 -17.17 8.35
N VAL A 154 24.61 -15.91 8.64
CA VAL A 154 23.57 -14.92 8.96
C VAL A 154 23.65 -13.73 8.01
N SER A 155 22.75 -13.70 7.04
CA SER A 155 22.52 -12.55 6.15
C SER A 155 21.43 -11.64 6.71
N PHE A 156 21.62 -10.33 6.61
CA PHE A 156 20.64 -9.33 7.04
C PHE A 156 19.96 -8.70 5.82
N PHE A 157 18.66 -8.48 5.91
CA PHE A 157 17.85 -7.82 4.89
C PHE A 157 17.19 -6.58 5.52
N THR A 158 17.65 -5.39 5.13
CA THR A 158 17.14 -4.12 5.67
C THR A 158 15.80 -3.80 5.03
N MET A 159 14.71 -4.06 5.75
CA MET A 159 13.34 -3.77 5.33
C MET A 159 12.48 -3.39 6.53
N ASP A 160 11.74 -2.30 6.38
CA ASP A 160 10.59 -2.01 7.24
C ASP A 160 9.62 -3.21 7.24
N ASN A 161 9.07 -3.43 8.43
CA ASN A 161 8.20 -4.53 8.84
C ASN A 161 7.23 -3.98 9.89
N ASP A 162 6.22 -4.75 10.31
CA ASP A 162 5.33 -4.42 11.41
C ASP A 162 5.49 -5.38 12.60
N SER A 163 5.77 -6.67 12.33
CA SER A 163 5.81 -7.71 13.36
C SER A 163 6.85 -8.81 13.10
N ILE A 164 7.02 -9.69 14.10
CA ILE A 164 7.93 -10.85 14.03
C ILE A 164 7.34 -12.09 13.32
N TRP A 165 6.10 -12.02 12.84
CA TRP A 165 5.34 -13.19 12.36
C TRP A 165 5.67 -13.58 10.91
N MET A 166 6.97 -13.78 10.64
CA MET A 166 7.54 -14.16 9.33
C MET A 166 6.91 -15.43 8.73
N ARG A 167 6.20 -16.25 9.51
CA ARG A 167 5.38 -17.35 8.98
C ARG A 167 4.12 -16.89 8.26
N ASP A 168 3.47 -15.87 8.80
CA ASP A 168 2.11 -15.51 8.42
C ASP A 168 2.10 -14.63 7.19
N TYR A 169 3.02 -13.66 7.12
CA TYR A 169 3.24 -12.79 5.96
C TYR A 169 4.40 -13.24 5.05
N GLY A 170 5.20 -14.24 5.43
CA GLY A 170 6.41 -14.61 4.67
C GLY A 170 6.11 -15.25 3.32
N PRO A 171 7.04 -15.16 2.34
CA PRO A 171 6.83 -15.69 1.00
C PRO A 171 6.67 -17.22 1.01
N ILE A 172 5.58 -17.73 0.44
CA ILE A 172 5.34 -19.18 0.34
C ILE A 172 6.16 -19.75 -0.83
N PRO A 173 7.09 -20.69 -0.60
CA PRO A 173 7.94 -21.23 -1.66
C PRO A 173 7.18 -22.15 -2.61
N LEU A 174 7.25 -21.86 -3.91
CA LEU A 174 6.68 -22.64 -5.00
C LEU A 174 7.79 -23.32 -5.82
N VAL A 175 7.56 -24.53 -6.31
CA VAL A 175 8.50 -25.24 -7.18
C VAL A 175 7.83 -25.77 -8.45
N SER A 176 8.49 -25.55 -9.60
CA SER A 176 8.11 -26.10 -10.91
C SER A 176 9.37 -26.48 -11.70
N ASN A 177 9.48 -27.75 -12.09
CA ASN A 177 10.59 -28.28 -12.90
C ASN A 177 12.01 -27.92 -12.38
N GLY A 178 12.17 -27.82 -11.05
CA GLY A 178 13.43 -27.44 -10.40
C GLY A 178 13.73 -25.94 -10.36
N LYS A 179 12.85 -25.09 -10.92
CA LYS A 179 12.83 -23.64 -10.67
C LYS A 179 11.93 -23.32 -9.49
N VAL A 180 12.25 -22.25 -8.77
CA VAL A 180 11.44 -21.73 -7.67
C VAL A 180 10.81 -20.39 -8.04
N ALA A 181 9.64 -20.16 -7.47
CA ALA A 181 8.95 -18.89 -7.40
C ALA A 181 8.39 -18.71 -5.99
N LEU A 182 7.83 -17.54 -5.67
CA LEU A 182 7.23 -17.24 -4.38
C LEU A 182 5.75 -16.89 -4.56
N THR A 183 4.87 -17.34 -3.68
CA THR A 183 3.54 -16.73 -3.52
C THR A 183 3.64 -15.60 -2.52
N ASP A 184 2.95 -14.51 -2.83
CA ASP A 184 2.66 -13.43 -1.89
C ASP A 184 1.15 -13.48 -1.56
N LEU A 185 0.81 -13.37 -0.27
CA LEU A 185 -0.55 -13.52 0.25
C LEU A 185 -0.94 -12.22 0.95
N ARG A 186 -2.17 -11.76 0.77
CA ARG A 186 -2.58 -10.49 1.38
C ARG A 186 -2.69 -10.67 2.89
N TYR A 187 -1.84 -9.96 3.60
CA TYR A 187 -1.85 -9.92 5.06
C TYR A 187 -2.79 -8.81 5.57
N TYR A 188 -2.74 -8.50 6.86
CA TYR A 188 -3.71 -7.58 7.46
C TYR A 188 -3.57 -6.14 6.91
N PRO A 189 -4.68 -5.43 6.63
CA PRO A 189 -4.69 -4.08 6.06
C PRO A 189 -3.71 -3.10 6.71
N ASN A 190 -3.65 -3.12 8.05
CA ASN A 190 -2.85 -2.22 8.88
C ASN A 190 -1.42 -2.70 9.13
N ARG A 191 -0.98 -3.83 8.55
CA ARG A 191 0.39 -4.36 8.66
C ARG A 191 1.07 -4.31 7.29
N ILE A 192 1.10 -3.11 6.71
CA ILE A 192 1.49 -2.85 5.30
C ILE A 192 2.94 -3.20 5.00
N TYR A 193 3.84 -3.12 5.98
CA TYR A 193 5.25 -3.41 5.77
C TYR A 193 5.51 -4.92 5.84
N ASP A 194 4.83 -5.63 6.75
CA ASP A 194 4.76 -7.10 6.74
C ASP A 194 4.20 -7.62 5.40
N ASP A 195 3.06 -7.05 4.94
CA ASP A 195 2.37 -7.34 3.67
C ASP A 195 3.20 -7.04 2.40
N ALA A 196 4.36 -6.39 2.53
CA ALA A 196 5.28 -6.07 1.43
C ALA A 196 6.52 -6.97 1.35
N ILE A 197 6.86 -7.69 2.42
CA ILE A 197 8.14 -8.42 2.54
C ILE A 197 8.30 -9.53 1.49
N PRO A 198 7.28 -10.35 1.14
CA PRO A 198 7.41 -11.37 0.09
C PRO A 198 7.88 -10.79 -1.24
N THR A 199 7.26 -9.70 -1.68
CA THR A 199 7.56 -9.07 -2.97
C THR A 199 8.90 -8.31 -2.95
N LYS A 200 9.26 -7.67 -1.82
CA LYS A 200 10.60 -7.08 -1.64
C LYS A 200 11.72 -8.13 -1.67
N LEU A 201 11.55 -9.25 -0.96
CA LEU A 201 12.51 -10.36 -0.96
C LEU A 201 12.62 -11.02 -2.34
N ALA A 202 11.51 -11.18 -3.05
CA ALA A 202 11.50 -11.70 -4.41
C ALA A 202 12.32 -10.85 -5.38
N ASN A 203 12.14 -9.53 -5.33
CA ASN A 203 12.90 -8.57 -6.14
C ASN A 203 14.40 -8.62 -5.78
N LEU A 204 14.74 -8.65 -4.49
CA LEU A 204 16.13 -8.75 -4.01
C LEU A 204 16.84 -10.04 -4.48
N TRP A 205 16.11 -11.16 -4.55
CA TRP A 205 16.65 -12.45 -5.02
C TRP A 205 16.49 -12.68 -6.53
N ASN A 206 15.88 -11.74 -7.26
CA ASN A 206 15.53 -11.87 -8.68
C ASN A 206 14.75 -13.17 -8.99
N VAL A 207 13.75 -13.49 -8.16
CA VAL A 207 12.84 -14.63 -8.34
C VAL A 207 11.41 -14.15 -8.62
N SER A 208 10.65 -14.90 -9.41
CA SER A 208 9.26 -14.53 -9.71
C SER A 208 8.37 -14.64 -8.47
N VAL A 209 7.58 -13.60 -8.20
CA VAL A 209 6.57 -13.57 -7.14
C VAL A 209 5.17 -13.42 -7.71
N TYR A 210 4.21 -14.06 -7.04
CA TYR A 210 2.82 -14.15 -7.46
C TYR A 210 1.89 -13.76 -6.30
N ARG A 211 1.54 -12.47 -6.23
CA ARG A 211 0.59 -11.94 -5.24
C ARG A 211 -0.85 -12.33 -5.57
N ALA A 212 -1.50 -13.01 -4.64
CA ALA A 212 -2.80 -13.66 -4.79
C ALA A 212 -3.98 -12.77 -4.34
N PRO A 213 -5.17 -12.89 -4.96
CA PRO A 213 -6.41 -12.21 -4.52
C PRO A 213 -7.06 -12.94 -3.34
N LEU A 214 -6.26 -13.27 -2.32
CA LEU A 214 -6.62 -14.12 -1.19
C LEU A 214 -6.03 -13.53 0.10
N ASP A 215 -6.88 -13.32 1.11
CA ASP A 215 -6.47 -12.82 2.43
C ASP A 215 -6.16 -14.02 3.32
N TYR A 216 -4.89 -14.31 3.58
CA TYR A 216 -4.49 -15.61 4.14
C TYR A 216 -3.09 -15.59 4.76
N GLU A 217 -2.96 -16.28 5.89
CA GLU A 217 -1.78 -16.34 6.74
C GLU A 217 -1.05 -17.68 6.56
N GLY A 218 0.26 -17.65 6.32
CA GLY A 218 1.07 -18.86 6.11
C GLY A 218 1.14 -19.84 7.30
N GLY A 219 0.84 -19.43 8.53
CA GLY A 219 0.66 -20.34 9.68
C GLY A 219 -0.59 -21.21 9.56
N ASN A 220 -1.58 -20.78 8.77
CA ASN A 220 -2.80 -21.52 8.47
C ASN A 220 -2.68 -22.39 7.21
N LEU A 221 -1.47 -22.69 6.74
CA LEU A 221 -1.18 -23.53 5.57
C LEU A 221 -0.22 -24.68 5.93
N MET A 222 -0.54 -25.89 5.48
CA MET A 222 0.40 -27.01 5.35
C MET A 222 0.17 -27.77 4.05
N ASN A 223 1.19 -28.41 3.49
CA ASN A 223 1.08 -29.14 2.22
C ASN A 223 2.01 -30.35 2.13
N ASP A 224 1.61 -31.37 1.37
CA ASP A 224 2.44 -32.51 1.03
C ASP A 224 3.28 -32.29 -0.25
N THR A 225 4.17 -33.24 -0.56
CA THR A 225 5.05 -33.16 -1.75
C THR A 225 4.33 -33.31 -3.09
N LYS A 226 3.01 -33.57 -3.08
CA LYS A 226 2.12 -33.65 -4.26
C LYS A 226 1.25 -32.41 -4.41
N GLY A 227 1.36 -31.43 -3.52
CA GLY A 227 0.48 -30.26 -3.50
C GLY A 227 -0.94 -30.59 -3.02
N ILE A 228 -1.10 -31.55 -2.10
CA ILE A 228 -2.31 -31.65 -1.27
C ILE A 228 -2.12 -30.69 -0.09
N CYS A 229 -2.99 -29.69 0.02
CA CYS A 229 -2.93 -28.65 1.04
C CYS A 229 -3.96 -28.87 2.15
N PHE A 230 -3.67 -28.28 3.31
CA PHE A 230 -4.45 -28.36 4.53
C PHE A 230 -4.50 -26.98 5.17
N ALA A 231 -5.68 -26.56 5.60
CA ALA A 231 -5.94 -25.28 6.25
C ALA A 231 -7.04 -25.45 7.30
N SER A 232 -7.19 -24.50 8.22
CA SER A 232 -8.41 -24.42 9.01
C SER A 232 -9.57 -23.82 8.22
N GLN A 233 -10.79 -23.97 8.74
CA GLN A 233 -11.97 -23.26 8.23
C GLN A 233 -11.84 -21.72 8.34
N GLY A 234 -10.90 -21.18 9.10
CA GLY A 234 -10.61 -19.73 9.18
C GLY A 234 -10.32 -19.11 7.82
N LEU A 235 -9.61 -19.83 6.93
CA LEU A 235 -9.37 -19.41 5.54
C LEU A 235 -10.69 -19.14 4.78
N LEU A 236 -11.74 -19.90 5.04
CA LEU A 236 -13.07 -19.71 4.45
C LEU A 236 -13.89 -18.62 5.16
N TRP A 237 -13.62 -18.36 6.45
CA TRP A 237 -14.31 -17.32 7.21
C TRP A 237 -13.77 -15.92 6.89
N PHE A 238 -12.47 -15.80 6.64
CA PHE A 238 -11.83 -14.52 6.33
C PHE A 238 -11.89 -14.16 4.84
N ASN A 239 -12.22 -15.10 3.95
CA ASN A 239 -12.47 -14.84 2.52
C ASN A 239 -13.96 -15.00 2.19
N PRO A 240 -14.78 -13.93 2.19
CA PRO A 240 -16.23 -13.99 1.99
C PRO A 240 -16.65 -14.20 0.52
N VAL A 241 -16.00 -15.16 -0.14
CA VAL A 241 -16.31 -15.66 -1.48
C VAL A 241 -16.72 -17.14 -1.39
N SER A 242 -17.18 -17.74 -2.49
CA SER A 242 -17.50 -19.18 -2.46
C SER A 242 -16.25 -20.03 -2.15
N GLN A 243 -16.41 -21.16 -1.45
CA GLN A 243 -15.31 -22.12 -1.21
C GLN A 243 -14.61 -22.53 -2.52
N ALA A 244 -15.37 -22.70 -3.62
CA ALA A 244 -14.80 -23.02 -4.93
C ALA A 244 -13.90 -21.90 -5.51
N ALA A 245 -14.12 -20.63 -5.12
CA ALA A 245 -13.23 -19.52 -5.47
C ALA A 245 -11.96 -19.50 -4.60
N VAL A 246 -12.07 -19.83 -3.31
CA VAL A 246 -10.90 -20.04 -2.44
C VAL A 246 -10.06 -21.21 -2.95
N GLU A 247 -10.67 -22.36 -3.25
CA GLU A 247 -10.00 -23.53 -3.83
C GLU A 247 -9.37 -23.21 -5.20
N LYS A 248 -10.01 -22.35 -6.02
CA LYS A 248 -9.42 -21.84 -7.26
C LYS A 248 -8.15 -21.04 -7.00
N TYR A 249 -8.16 -20.06 -6.08
CA TYR A 249 -6.99 -19.25 -5.79
C TYR A 249 -5.87 -20.06 -5.12
N MET A 250 -6.21 -20.96 -4.20
CA MET A 250 -5.26 -21.91 -3.60
C MET A 250 -4.60 -22.78 -4.67
N LYS A 251 -5.33 -23.22 -5.69
CA LYS A 251 -4.77 -23.96 -6.83
C LYS A 251 -3.93 -23.09 -7.76
N GLU A 252 -4.41 -21.90 -8.10
CA GLU A 252 -3.81 -21.03 -9.12
C GLU A 252 -2.61 -20.23 -8.61
N TYR A 253 -2.53 -19.90 -7.31
CA TYR A 253 -1.44 -19.10 -6.74
C TYR A 253 -0.57 -19.85 -5.71
N VAL A 254 -1.14 -20.79 -4.94
CA VAL A 254 -0.40 -21.59 -3.95
C VAL A 254 -0.02 -22.98 -4.48
N GLY A 255 -0.60 -23.43 -5.60
CA GLY A 255 -0.27 -24.72 -6.24
C GLY A 255 -0.99 -25.91 -5.61
N CYS A 256 -2.03 -25.66 -4.82
CA CYS A 256 -2.81 -26.68 -4.13
C CYS A 256 -3.72 -27.44 -5.12
N THR A 257 -3.33 -28.67 -5.47
CA THR A 257 -4.13 -29.57 -6.31
C THR A 257 -5.47 -29.94 -5.65
N LYS A 258 -5.52 -29.92 -4.32
CA LYS A 258 -6.71 -30.04 -3.47
C LYS A 258 -6.42 -29.42 -2.10
N THR A 259 -7.43 -28.82 -1.46
CA THR A 259 -7.36 -28.36 -0.07
C THR A 259 -8.29 -29.20 0.82
N TYR A 260 -7.86 -29.53 2.03
CA TYR A 260 -8.67 -30.11 3.10
C TYR A 260 -8.80 -29.15 4.28
N TYR A 261 -9.97 -29.12 4.92
CA TYR A 261 -10.30 -28.13 5.96
C TYR A 261 -10.51 -28.78 7.33
N THR A 262 -9.71 -28.39 8.31
CA THR A 262 -9.88 -28.74 9.74
C THR A 262 -10.67 -27.67 10.48
N GLU A 263 -11.33 -28.04 11.58
CA GLU A 263 -12.01 -27.06 12.45
C GLU A 263 -10.99 -26.37 13.36
N PRO A 264 -10.91 -25.03 13.40
CA PRO A 264 -9.93 -24.30 14.22
C PRO A 264 -10.25 -24.33 15.72
N LEU A 265 -9.26 -23.99 16.54
CA LEU A 265 -9.43 -23.84 17.99
C LEU A 265 -9.96 -22.45 18.37
N GLU A 266 -9.97 -22.18 19.68
CA GLU A 266 -10.45 -20.94 20.29
C GLU A 266 -9.27 -19.97 20.59
N ASP A 267 -8.18 -20.13 19.83
CA ASP A 267 -6.84 -19.56 20.07
C ASP A 267 -6.65 -18.13 19.56
N GLY A 268 -7.60 -17.62 18.78
CA GLY A 268 -7.57 -16.27 18.20
C GLY A 268 -6.95 -16.20 16.80
N THR A 269 -5.92 -17.00 16.51
CA THR A 269 -5.33 -17.07 15.15
C THR A 269 -6.19 -17.90 14.21
N THR A 270 -6.78 -18.98 14.72
CA THR A 270 -7.42 -20.07 13.95
C THR A 270 -6.45 -20.94 13.13
N HIS A 271 -5.13 -20.76 13.25
CA HIS A 271 -4.12 -21.39 12.41
C HIS A 271 -3.98 -22.90 12.66
N ILE A 272 -3.68 -23.66 11.61
CA ILE A 272 -3.54 -25.13 11.66
C ILE A 272 -2.27 -25.60 12.40
N ASP A 273 -1.22 -24.78 12.43
CA ASP A 273 0.04 -25.03 13.13
C ASP A 273 -0.06 -24.99 14.66
N MET A 274 -1.03 -24.25 15.21
CA MET A 274 -1.28 -24.15 16.65
C MET A 274 -1.83 -25.45 17.26
N TYR A 275 -2.33 -26.37 16.45
CA TYR A 275 -2.87 -27.65 16.92
C TYR A 275 -2.44 -28.90 16.13
N SER A 276 -1.70 -28.77 15.03
CA SER A 276 -1.25 -29.92 14.24
C SER A 276 0.01 -29.64 13.44
N LYS A 277 0.66 -30.69 12.92
CA LYS A 277 1.78 -30.58 11.96
C LYS A 277 1.90 -31.80 11.05
N LEU A 278 2.00 -31.57 9.74
CA LEU A 278 2.23 -32.61 8.73
C LEU A 278 3.71 -33.02 8.73
N CYS A 279 4.03 -34.22 9.22
CA CYS A 279 5.40 -34.70 9.44
C CYS A 279 6.03 -35.30 8.18
N ASP A 280 5.22 -35.95 7.35
CA ASP A 280 5.56 -36.46 6.03
C ASP A 280 4.29 -36.57 5.20
N ASP A 281 4.43 -37.02 3.96
CA ASP A 281 3.40 -37.33 2.95
C ASP A 281 2.17 -38.14 3.45
N LYS A 282 2.25 -38.78 4.63
CA LYS A 282 1.25 -39.69 5.24
C LYS A 282 1.11 -39.56 6.76
N THR A 283 2.06 -38.94 7.46
CA THR A 283 2.09 -38.85 8.94
C THR A 283 1.76 -37.44 9.43
N TRP A 284 0.85 -37.36 10.41
CA TRP A 284 0.53 -36.14 11.15
C TRP A 284 0.89 -36.26 12.62
N VAL A 285 1.20 -35.13 13.24
CA VAL A 285 1.01 -34.89 14.67
C VAL A 285 -0.22 -34.00 14.86
N MET A 286 -1.07 -34.33 15.82
CA MET A 286 -2.31 -33.62 16.16
C MET A 286 -2.43 -33.48 17.67
N GLY A 287 -2.81 -32.30 18.15
CA GLY A 287 -2.98 -32.00 19.56
C GLY A 287 -3.96 -32.94 20.25
N LYS A 288 -3.75 -33.15 21.55
CA LYS A 288 -4.61 -33.92 22.45
C LYS A 288 -4.51 -33.27 23.82
N CYS A 289 -5.65 -32.99 24.43
CA CYS A 289 -5.68 -32.32 25.71
C CYS A 289 -6.55 -33.07 26.72
N SER A 290 -6.27 -32.88 28.00
CA SER A 290 -7.09 -33.41 29.09
C SER A 290 -8.09 -32.36 29.56
N SER A 291 -9.18 -32.80 30.20
CA SER A 291 -10.14 -31.92 30.88
C SER A 291 -9.52 -31.13 32.04
N THR A 292 -8.30 -31.49 32.48
CA THR A 292 -7.49 -30.68 33.39
C THR A 292 -7.06 -29.37 32.74
N TYR A 293 -6.63 -29.40 31.47
CA TYR A 293 -5.88 -28.32 30.82
C TYR A 293 -6.64 -27.53 29.73
N CYS A 294 -7.72 -28.08 29.16
CA CYS A 294 -8.48 -27.42 28.07
C CYS A 294 -9.99 -27.33 28.32
N SER A 295 -10.70 -26.61 27.44
CA SER A 295 -12.16 -26.61 27.34
C SER A 295 -12.67 -27.94 26.76
N ALA A 296 -13.93 -28.29 27.02
CA ALA A 296 -14.55 -29.48 26.43
C ALA A 296 -14.64 -29.37 24.89
N LYS A 297 -14.83 -28.15 24.36
CA LYS A 297 -14.85 -27.86 22.93
C LYS A 297 -13.46 -28.09 22.31
N THR A 298 -12.39 -27.56 22.90
CA THR A 298 -11.02 -27.80 22.44
C THR A 298 -10.72 -29.30 22.30
N ILE A 299 -11.08 -30.11 23.30
CA ILE A 299 -10.87 -31.56 23.28
C ILE A 299 -11.68 -32.21 22.14
N GLN A 300 -12.95 -31.84 22.00
CA GLN A 300 -13.82 -32.36 20.94
C GLN A 300 -13.31 -32.00 19.54
N THR A 301 -12.86 -30.76 19.32
CA THR A 301 -12.33 -30.29 18.03
C THR A 301 -11.00 -31.01 17.69
N LEU A 302 -10.11 -31.19 18.66
CA LEU A 302 -8.87 -31.97 18.48
C LEU A 302 -9.12 -33.44 18.13
N ASP A 303 -10.04 -34.11 18.82
CA ASP A 303 -10.39 -35.50 18.53
C ASP A 303 -11.14 -35.64 17.18
N LYS A 304 -11.99 -34.68 16.82
CA LYS A 304 -12.66 -34.60 15.51
C LYS A 304 -11.65 -34.42 14.38
N ASN A 305 -10.70 -33.50 14.51
CA ASN A 305 -9.67 -33.25 13.50
C ASN A 305 -8.74 -34.46 13.34
N ALA A 306 -8.37 -35.14 14.43
CA ALA A 306 -7.63 -36.39 14.38
C ALA A 306 -8.39 -37.46 13.58
N GLY A 307 -9.64 -37.76 13.96
CA GLY A 307 -10.46 -38.76 13.29
C GLY A 307 -10.79 -38.43 11.83
N TYR A 308 -10.81 -37.15 11.45
CA TYR A 308 -10.96 -36.70 10.06
C TYR A 308 -9.70 -37.02 9.22
N LEU A 309 -8.51 -36.71 9.73
CA LEU A 309 -7.25 -37.05 9.05
C LEU A 309 -7.05 -38.58 8.94
N GLU A 310 -7.43 -39.35 9.97
CA GLU A 310 -7.46 -40.82 9.92
C GLU A 310 -8.41 -41.35 8.83
N GLN A 311 -9.61 -40.75 8.68
CA GLN A 311 -10.56 -41.10 7.61
C GLN A 311 -10.05 -40.75 6.19
N LEU A 312 -9.19 -39.73 6.07
CA LEU A 312 -8.48 -39.41 4.83
C LEU A 312 -7.29 -40.37 4.56
N GLY A 313 -7.00 -41.30 5.46
CA GLY A 313 -5.96 -42.33 5.31
C GLY A 313 -4.60 -41.95 5.91
N TYR A 314 -4.51 -40.87 6.68
CA TYR A 314 -3.27 -40.44 7.32
C TYR A 314 -3.03 -41.15 8.66
N LYS A 315 -1.76 -41.36 9.00
CA LYS A 315 -1.34 -41.85 10.32
C LYS A 315 -1.24 -40.67 11.28
N VAL A 316 -2.15 -40.58 12.24
CA VAL A 316 -2.16 -39.48 13.23
C VAL A 316 -1.51 -39.90 14.54
N HIS A 317 -0.44 -39.21 14.92
CA HIS A 317 0.10 -39.23 16.28
C HIS A 317 -0.57 -38.16 17.14
N ARG A 318 -0.85 -38.48 18.40
CA ARG A 318 -1.51 -37.56 19.33
C ARG A 318 -0.51 -37.02 20.36
N ILE A 319 -0.27 -35.71 20.32
CA ILE A 319 0.69 -35.02 21.21
C ILE A 319 -0.06 -34.30 22.35
N PRO A 320 0.40 -34.33 23.61
CA PRO A 320 -0.25 -33.59 24.69
C PRO A 320 -0.23 -32.08 24.41
N MET A 321 -1.18 -31.34 24.98
CA MET A 321 -1.14 -29.88 25.05
C MET A 321 -1.06 -29.43 26.53
N PRO A 322 -0.20 -28.44 26.87
CA PRO A 322 -0.16 -27.82 28.20
C PRO A 322 -1.46 -27.10 28.59
N ASN A 323 -1.47 -26.45 29.76
CA ASN A 323 -2.58 -25.61 30.17
C ASN A 323 -2.92 -24.52 29.14
N GLN A 324 -4.20 -24.45 28.74
CA GLN A 324 -4.80 -23.38 27.92
C GLN A 324 -5.79 -22.52 28.74
N LYS A 325 -6.20 -22.97 29.93
CA LYS A 325 -7.26 -22.31 30.74
C LYS A 325 -6.86 -20.97 31.35
N ASP A 326 -5.59 -20.60 31.25
CA ASP A 326 -5.09 -19.25 31.56
C ASP A 326 -5.12 -18.31 30.34
N GLY A 327 -5.69 -18.74 29.21
CA GLY A 327 -5.81 -17.97 27.98
C GLY A 327 -4.58 -17.99 27.07
N VAL A 328 -3.50 -18.65 27.47
CA VAL A 328 -2.24 -18.74 26.71
C VAL A 328 -2.18 -20.08 25.98
N TRP A 329 -2.24 -20.04 24.65
CA TRP A 329 -2.46 -21.21 23.80
C TRP A 329 -1.17 -22.01 23.51
N ARG A 330 -0.62 -22.59 24.56
CA ARG A 330 0.66 -23.35 24.51
C ARG A 330 0.51 -24.65 23.73
N THR A 331 1.46 -24.94 22.85
CA THR A 331 1.38 -26.11 21.98
C THR A 331 2.76 -26.64 21.62
N TYR A 332 2.91 -27.96 21.53
CA TYR A 332 4.14 -28.58 21.02
C TYR A 332 4.10 -28.78 19.49
N THR A 333 3.01 -28.37 18.79
CA THR A 333 2.87 -28.49 17.32
C THR A 333 3.41 -27.29 16.55
N ASN A 334 3.53 -26.11 17.18
CA ASN A 334 4.09 -24.91 16.57
C ASN A 334 5.63 -24.96 16.51
N SER A 335 6.17 -26.12 16.13
CA SER A 335 7.60 -26.37 15.94
C SER A 335 8.02 -26.02 14.52
N LEU A 336 9.31 -25.78 14.31
CA LEU A 336 9.90 -25.59 12.99
C LEU A 336 10.57 -26.88 12.51
N PHE A 337 10.32 -27.29 11.27
CA PHE A 337 11.15 -28.26 10.56
C PHE A 337 12.19 -27.56 9.67
N VAL A 338 13.45 -27.98 9.80
CA VAL A 338 14.55 -27.47 8.97
C VAL A 338 15.66 -28.52 8.87
N ASN A 339 15.95 -29.00 7.65
CA ASN A 339 17.07 -29.89 7.32
C ASN A 339 17.32 -31.01 8.36
N ASN A 340 16.34 -31.91 8.49
CA ASN A 340 16.30 -33.04 9.42
C ASN A 340 16.33 -32.66 10.93
N SER A 341 16.18 -31.40 11.28
CA SER A 341 16.01 -30.91 12.65
C SER A 341 14.61 -30.35 12.89
N ASN A 342 14.07 -30.61 14.08
CA ASN A 342 12.76 -30.17 14.53
C ASN A 342 12.94 -29.35 15.81
N LEU A 343 12.77 -28.03 15.71
CA LEU A 343 12.92 -27.07 16.81
C LEU A 343 11.56 -26.85 17.47
N ILE A 344 11.38 -27.44 18.64
CA ILE A 344 10.10 -27.64 19.31
C ILE A 344 9.92 -26.61 20.43
N PRO A 345 8.79 -25.88 20.51
CA PRO A 345 8.49 -25.05 21.66
C PRO A 345 8.37 -25.90 22.93
N VAL A 346 9.12 -25.53 23.97
CA VAL A 346 8.97 -26.10 25.31
C VAL A 346 8.72 -25.00 26.35
N TYR A 347 8.08 -25.38 27.45
CA TYR A 347 7.49 -24.45 28.42
C TYR A 347 7.92 -24.81 29.84
N SER A 348 8.01 -23.84 30.75
CA SER A 348 8.31 -24.07 32.16
C SER A 348 7.11 -24.63 32.93
N ILE A 349 5.90 -24.39 32.43
CA ILE A 349 4.67 -25.02 32.94
C ILE A 349 4.50 -26.45 32.37
N ASN A 350 3.86 -27.33 33.14
CA ASN A 350 3.52 -28.71 32.72
C ASN A 350 4.71 -29.56 32.23
N LYS A 351 5.89 -29.44 32.84
CA LYS A 351 7.13 -30.14 32.42
C LYS A 351 6.99 -31.65 32.18
N ASP A 352 6.10 -32.34 32.88
CA ASP A 352 5.86 -33.77 32.67
C ASP A 352 5.35 -34.09 31.24
N LEU A 353 4.60 -33.15 30.64
CA LEU A 353 4.10 -33.27 29.25
C LEU A 353 5.19 -33.06 28.21
N GLU A 354 6.29 -32.36 28.54
CA GLU A 354 7.41 -32.13 27.62
C GLU A 354 8.09 -33.47 27.28
N ALA A 355 8.25 -34.35 28.26
CA ALA A 355 8.80 -35.68 28.05
C ALA A 355 7.88 -36.57 27.18
N GLU A 356 6.56 -36.48 27.36
CA GLU A 356 5.58 -37.16 26.49
C GLU A 356 5.62 -36.59 25.07
N ALA A 357 5.58 -35.26 24.91
CA ALA A 357 5.65 -34.58 23.62
C ALA A 357 6.92 -34.92 22.83
N MET A 358 8.08 -34.88 23.48
CA MET A 358 9.36 -35.27 22.86
C MET A 358 9.41 -36.74 22.46
N ASN A 359 8.64 -37.62 23.11
CA ASN A 359 8.55 -39.03 22.72
C ASN A 359 7.55 -39.26 21.59
N VAL A 360 6.44 -38.52 21.54
CA VAL A 360 5.53 -38.49 20.38
C VAL A 360 6.27 -38.00 19.13
N TRP A 361 7.08 -36.94 19.26
CA TRP A 361 7.91 -36.43 18.16
C TRP A 361 8.89 -37.48 17.61
N LYS A 362 9.63 -38.19 18.48
CA LYS A 362 10.52 -39.29 18.07
C LYS A 362 9.78 -40.48 17.46
N ALA A 363 8.51 -40.71 17.81
CA ALA A 363 7.67 -41.77 17.23
C ALA A 363 7.05 -41.36 15.87
N ALA A 364 6.89 -40.05 15.63
CA ALA A 364 6.48 -39.48 14.35
C ALA A 364 7.63 -39.42 13.35
N MET A 365 8.79 -38.91 13.78
CA MET A 365 9.92 -38.57 12.90
C MET A 365 11.23 -39.19 13.41
N PRO A 366 11.37 -40.53 13.48
CA PRO A 366 12.45 -41.21 14.22
C PRO A 366 13.88 -40.97 13.71
N THR A 367 14.06 -40.34 12.54
CA THR A 367 15.36 -39.96 11.97
C THR A 367 15.71 -38.48 12.15
N TRP A 368 14.86 -37.70 12.83
CA TRP A 368 15.02 -36.26 13.00
C TRP A 368 15.66 -35.90 14.34
N ASN A 369 16.42 -34.81 14.34
CA ASN A 369 17.03 -34.22 15.52
C ASN A 369 16.01 -33.32 16.24
N HIS A 370 15.57 -33.70 17.43
CA HIS A 370 14.53 -32.98 18.18
C HIS A 370 15.16 -32.10 19.27
N ILE A 371 15.03 -30.78 19.14
CA ILE A 371 15.60 -29.78 20.08
C ILE A 371 14.46 -28.98 20.71
N GLY A 372 14.42 -28.91 22.04
CA GLY A 372 13.46 -28.06 22.76
C GLY A 372 13.98 -26.62 22.92
N ILE A 373 13.17 -25.62 22.56
CA ILE A 373 13.47 -24.19 22.68
C ILE A 373 12.50 -23.54 23.69
N LEU A 374 13.02 -22.86 24.71
CA LEU A 374 12.19 -22.30 25.77
C LEU A 374 11.36 -21.12 25.25
N SER A 375 10.03 -21.28 25.27
CA SER A 375 9.09 -20.44 24.52
C SER A 375 7.97 -19.84 25.39
N ASP A 376 8.18 -19.78 26.72
CA ASP A 376 7.18 -19.31 27.70
C ASP A 376 6.68 -17.88 27.47
N GLU A 377 7.49 -17.01 26.86
CA GLU A 377 7.14 -15.60 26.65
C GLU A 377 6.51 -15.36 25.27
N VAL A 378 7.12 -15.81 24.17
CA VAL A 378 6.59 -15.61 22.80
C VAL A 378 5.19 -16.20 22.61
N ILE A 379 4.89 -17.32 23.30
CA ILE A 379 3.59 -17.97 23.22
C ILE A 379 2.46 -17.13 23.85
N THR A 380 2.78 -16.14 24.68
CA THR A 380 1.79 -15.19 25.20
C THR A 380 1.32 -14.19 24.13
N TRP A 381 2.04 -14.10 23.01
CA TRP A 381 1.71 -13.25 21.86
C TRP A 381 1.06 -14.02 20.70
N GLY A 382 0.84 -15.33 20.85
CA GLY A 382 0.01 -16.14 19.94
C GLY A 382 0.74 -17.16 19.06
N GLY A 383 2.06 -17.30 19.18
CA GLY A 383 2.84 -18.23 18.35
C GLY A 383 4.17 -18.63 18.99
N ALA A 384 4.89 -19.54 18.35
CA ALA A 384 6.24 -19.95 18.75
C ALA A 384 7.15 -20.13 17.52
N GLN A 385 8.02 -21.15 17.50
CA GLN A 385 9.04 -21.35 16.45
C GLN A 385 8.44 -21.31 15.05
N HIS A 386 7.31 -21.99 14.83
CA HIS A 386 6.72 -22.00 13.50
C HIS A 386 6.27 -20.60 13.08
N CYS A 387 5.55 -19.87 13.94
CA CYS A 387 5.02 -18.53 13.62
C CYS A 387 6.10 -17.46 13.38
N VAL A 388 7.29 -17.57 14.01
CA VAL A 388 8.38 -16.59 13.83
C VAL A 388 9.39 -16.97 12.73
N THR A 389 9.16 -18.06 11.98
CA THR A 389 10.10 -18.55 10.96
C THR A 389 9.43 -18.95 9.64
N MET A 390 10.10 -18.71 8.52
CA MET A 390 9.75 -19.26 7.21
C MET A 390 10.94 -20.02 6.62
N THR A 391 10.72 -21.11 5.89
CA THR A 391 11.77 -21.91 5.24
C THR A 391 11.57 -21.93 3.74
N ILE A 392 12.66 -21.71 2.98
CA ILE A 392 12.63 -21.68 1.52
C ILE A 392 13.46 -22.84 0.97
N GLY A 393 12.88 -23.63 0.05
CA GLY A 393 13.39 -24.94 -0.39
C GLY A 393 14.72 -24.95 -1.15
N VAL A 394 15.33 -26.13 -1.27
CA VAL A 394 16.54 -26.33 -2.10
C VAL A 394 16.28 -26.06 -3.59
N GLY A 395 17.27 -25.45 -4.24
CA GLY A 395 17.16 -24.96 -5.62
C GLY A 395 16.52 -23.56 -5.73
N ALA A 396 16.09 -22.95 -4.63
CA ALA A 396 15.50 -21.60 -4.66
C ALA A 396 16.49 -20.50 -4.99
N MET A 397 17.64 -20.54 -4.32
CA MET A 397 18.72 -19.56 -4.42
C MET A 397 20.03 -20.33 -4.32
N SER A 398 21.01 -19.98 -5.16
CA SER A 398 22.39 -20.04 -4.72
C SER A 398 22.56 -19.03 -3.57
N PRO A 399 23.36 -19.31 -2.53
CA PRO A 399 23.91 -18.22 -1.72
C PRO A 399 24.55 -17.21 -2.69
N ILE A 400 24.10 -15.96 -2.66
CA ILE A 400 24.78 -14.89 -3.38
C ILE A 400 26.21 -14.85 -2.83
N GLU A 401 27.22 -14.95 -3.69
CA GLU A 401 28.64 -15.01 -3.27
C GLU A 401 28.96 -13.83 -2.34
N ALA A 402 29.01 -14.11 -1.03
CA ALA A 402 29.08 -13.15 0.08
C ALA A 402 28.53 -11.76 -0.27
N ALA A 403 27.20 -11.68 -0.44
CA ALA A 403 26.49 -10.50 -0.98
C ALA A 403 27.17 -9.17 -0.59
N PRO A 404 27.65 -8.37 -1.55
CA PRO A 404 28.40 -7.15 -1.25
C PRO A 404 27.51 -6.22 -0.43
N ALA A 405 28.07 -5.59 0.60
CA ALA A 405 27.29 -4.84 1.59
C ALA A 405 26.44 -3.73 0.94
N PHE A 406 25.14 -3.97 0.79
CA PHE A 406 24.20 -3.03 0.17
C PHE A 406 24.06 -1.77 1.02
N ALA A 407 24.47 -0.62 0.46
CA ALA A 407 24.28 0.69 1.09
C ALA A 407 22.83 1.15 0.94
N CYS A 408 22.01 0.90 1.96
CA CYS A 408 20.63 1.39 2.01
C CYS A 408 20.63 2.89 2.35
N ASN A 409 20.50 3.77 1.34
CA ASN A 409 20.55 5.23 1.48
C ASN A 409 19.29 5.86 2.11
N GLY A 410 18.85 5.34 3.26
CA GLY A 410 17.83 5.95 4.12
C GLY A 410 16.38 5.99 3.58
N ALA A 411 16.16 5.73 2.29
CA ALA A 411 14.85 5.79 1.65
C ALA A 411 14.66 4.66 0.62
N TRP A 412 13.99 3.59 1.07
CA TRP A 412 13.16 2.63 0.31
C TRP A 412 13.74 1.77 -0.82
N ASP A 413 14.78 2.20 -1.53
CA ASP A 413 15.38 1.43 -2.64
C ASP A 413 16.67 0.69 -2.25
N CYS A 414 16.89 -0.47 -2.87
CA CYS A 414 18.09 -1.30 -2.70
C CYS A 414 18.64 -1.71 -4.08
N TYR A 415 19.80 -1.16 -4.47
CA TYR A 415 20.48 -1.45 -5.73
C TYR A 415 21.83 -2.18 -5.50
N PRO A 416 22.26 -3.09 -6.40
CA PRO A 416 23.49 -3.86 -6.23
C PRO A 416 24.76 -3.07 -6.60
N GLY A 417 25.53 -2.68 -5.58
CA GLY A 417 26.85 -2.02 -5.68
C GLY A 417 27.05 -1.02 -4.53
N GLU A 418 28.22 -0.84 -3.91
CA GLU A 418 29.53 -1.50 -4.08
C GLU A 418 30.10 -1.97 -2.71
N THR A 419 31.24 -2.66 -2.71
CA THR A 419 31.90 -3.16 -1.50
C THR A 419 32.49 -2.06 -0.62
N VAL A 420 32.16 -2.06 0.67
CA VAL A 420 32.91 -1.33 1.71
C VAL A 420 33.56 -2.30 2.69
N VAL A 421 34.88 -2.45 2.57
CA VAL A 421 35.76 -2.82 3.69
C VAL A 421 36.47 -1.53 4.09
N GLY A 422 36.37 -1.12 5.35
CA GLY A 422 36.72 0.24 5.79
C GLY A 422 38.16 0.65 5.48
N ASP A 423 38.29 1.69 4.65
CA ASP A 423 39.52 2.39 4.31
C ASP A 423 39.96 3.27 5.50
N SER A 424 40.59 2.65 6.50
CA SER A 424 40.94 3.24 7.81
C SER A 424 42.44 3.12 8.14
N CYS A 425 43.02 4.19 8.70
CA CYS A 425 44.42 4.28 9.11
C CYS A 425 44.75 3.65 10.47
N ALA A 426 43.77 3.05 11.16
CA ALA A 426 43.97 2.46 12.48
C ALA A 426 45.12 1.42 12.50
N GLY A 427 46.25 1.80 13.11
CA GLY A 427 47.46 0.97 13.19
C GLY A 427 48.33 0.90 11.93
N LYS A 428 48.11 1.77 10.93
CA LYS A 428 48.83 1.76 9.63
C LYS A 428 49.51 3.09 9.24
N CYS A 429 49.72 4.02 10.17
CA CYS A 429 50.41 5.28 9.88
C CYS A 429 51.78 5.05 9.21
N GLY A 430 52.02 5.70 8.06
CA GLY A 430 53.19 5.46 7.20
C GLY A 430 53.03 4.33 6.17
N ALA A 431 51.81 3.83 5.93
CA ALA A 431 51.52 2.78 4.96
C ALA A 431 50.14 2.97 4.28
N GLN A 432 49.85 2.15 3.27
CA GLN A 432 48.55 2.11 2.59
C GLN A 432 47.51 1.30 3.38
N SER A 433 46.25 1.72 3.34
CA SER A 433 45.11 0.99 3.88
C SER A 433 44.02 0.84 2.83
N GLY A 434 43.78 -0.38 2.35
CA GLY A 434 42.79 -0.63 1.31
C GLY A 434 43.09 0.17 0.04
N LYS A 435 42.26 1.16 -0.31
CA LYS A 435 42.47 2.06 -1.46
C LYS A 435 43.28 3.32 -1.13
N CYS A 436 43.32 3.76 0.13
CA CYS A 436 43.84 5.06 0.56
C CYS A 436 45.20 4.98 1.30
N TYR A 437 45.84 6.13 1.55
CA TYR A 437 47.14 6.25 2.20
C TYR A 437 47.08 6.98 3.57
N CYS A 438 48.04 6.63 4.44
CA CYS A 438 48.11 7.08 5.84
C CYS A 438 49.44 7.78 6.17
N ASP A 439 49.95 8.62 5.27
CA ASP A 439 51.24 9.30 5.42
C ASP A 439 51.18 10.80 5.10
N ASP A 440 52.34 11.48 5.22
CA ASP A 440 52.47 12.92 5.05
C ASP A 440 52.14 13.39 3.62
N ALA A 441 52.22 12.51 2.62
CA ALA A 441 52.08 12.85 1.20
C ALA A 441 50.62 12.78 0.71
N CYS A 442 49.74 12.04 1.40
CA CYS A 442 48.37 11.86 0.93
C CYS A 442 47.58 13.18 0.85
N PHE A 443 47.96 14.19 1.64
CA PHE A 443 47.36 15.54 1.60
C PHE A 443 47.79 16.36 0.37
N GLU A 444 48.88 15.97 -0.31
CA GLU A 444 49.35 16.59 -1.56
C GLU A 444 48.73 15.90 -2.79
N TYR A 445 48.46 14.59 -2.71
CA TYR A 445 47.86 13.79 -3.79
C TYR A 445 46.34 13.62 -3.71
N GLY A 446 45.73 13.89 -2.56
CA GLY A 446 44.27 13.79 -2.35
C GLY A 446 43.75 12.38 -2.07
N ASP A 447 44.62 11.44 -1.70
CA ASP A 447 44.32 10.00 -1.54
C ASP A 447 44.39 9.52 -0.07
N CYS A 448 44.22 10.45 0.89
CA CYS A 448 44.13 10.12 2.31
C CYS A 448 42.88 9.29 2.66
N CYS A 449 42.99 8.47 3.70
CA CYS A 449 41.83 7.84 4.33
C CYS A 449 41.03 8.86 5.17
N ASP A 450 39.71 8.69 5.28
CA ASP A 450 38.81 9.63 5.99
C ASP A 450 39.23 9.89 7.46
N ASP A 451 39.77 8.87 8.13
CA ASP A 451 40.19 8.92 9.54
C ASP A 451 41.67 9.28 9.73
N VAL A 452 42.40 9.69 8.68
CA VAL A 452 43.86 9.92 8.71
C VAL A 452 44.29 10.88 9.82
N CYS A 453 43.51 11.95 10.06
CA CYS A 453 43.82 12.93 11.10
C CYS A 453 43.36 12.51 12.51
N GLU A 454 42.54 11.47 12.65
CA GLU A 454 42.17 10.90 13.95
C GLU A 454 43.16 9.80 14.37
N GLN A 455 43.53 8.92 13.42
CA GLN A 455 44.44 7.79 13.66
C GLN A 455 45.92 8.18 13.61
N CYS A 456 46.28 9.14 12.74
CA CYS A 456 47.66 9.60 12.52
C CYS A 456 47.81 11.13 12.73
N PRO A 457 47.38 11.70 13.88
CA PRO A 457 47.30 13.16 14.13
C PRO A 457 48.66 13.90 14.18
N SER A 458 49.78 13.19 13.97
CA SER A 458 51.12 13.79 13.87
C SER A 458 51.55 14.11 12.43
N LEU A 459 50.73 13.77 11.43
CA LEU A 459 50.96 14.12 10.02
C LEU A 459 50.68 15.62 9.78
N LYS A 460 51.37 16.22 8.81
CA LYS A 460 51.41 17.68 8.63
C LYS A 460 50.10 18.35 8.19
N GLY A 461 49.09 17.58 7.74
CA GLY A 461 47.82 18.11 7.26
C GLY A 461 46.81 18.52 8.35
N CYS A 462 47.00 18.11 9.60
CA CYS A 462 45.93 18.09 10.61
C CYS A 462 45.95 19.31 11.56
N GLY A 463 45.03 20.27 11.40
CA GLY A 463 44.92 21.44 12.29
C GLY A 463 43.64 22.29 12.11
N PRO A 464 43.26 23.14 13.10
CA PRO A 464 41.96 23.82 13.13
C PRO A 464 41.87 25.12 12.28
N CYS A 465 40.70 25.34 11.69
CA CYS A 465 40.37 26.48 10.82
C CYS A 465 40.22 27.82 11.57
N THR A 466 40.52 28.95 10.91
CA THR A 466 40.30 30.32 11.42
C THR A 466 39.58 31.18 10.36
N PRO A 467 38.38 31.73 10.63
CA PRO A 467 37.61 32.50 9.65
C PRO A 467 38.35 33.72 9.10
N ASN A 468 38.28 33.94 7.79
CA ASN A 468 38.93 35.05 7.10
C ASN A 468 38.00 35.79 6.11
N CYS A 469 37.48 36.93 6.55
CA CYS A 469 36.75 37.91 5.75
C CYS A 469 37.59 39.11 5.28
N ALA A 470 38.90 39.14 5.52
CA ALA A 470 39.72 40.29 5.18
C ALA A 470 39.79 40.51 3.65
N GLY A 471 39.21 41.61 3.18
CA GLY A 471 39.14 41.96 1.75
C GLY A 471 37.91 41.43 0.99
N LYS A 472 36.99 40.73 1.67
CA LYS A 472 35.72 40.24 1.09
C LYS A 472 34.54 41.17 1.44
N ALA A 473 33.61 41.33 0.50
CA ALA A 473 32.35 42.09 0.66
C ALA A 473 31.09 41.21 0.58
N CYS A 474 31.20 40.05 -0.06
CA CYS A 474 30.28 38.92 0.04
C CYS A 474 31.07 37.59 -0.10
N GLY A 475 30.44 36.43 0.11
CA GLY A 475 31.05 35.10 -0.03
C GLY A 475 31.50 34.45 1.29
N SER A 476 32.05 33.23 1.25
CA SER A 476 32.35 32.43 2.45
C SER A 476 33.54 32.95 3.28
N ASP A 477 33.55 32.67 4.59
CA ASP A 477 34.65 33.01 5.51
C ASP A 477 35.77 31.95 5.55
N GLY A 478 35.54 30.77 4.98
CA GLY A 478 36.48 29.65 4.93
C GLY A 478 36.32 28.60 6.04
N CYS A 479 35.46 28.82 7.03
CA CYS A 479 35.19 27.88 8.12
C CYS A 479 33.68 27.67 8.40
N GLY A 480 32.83 27.85 7.38
CA GLY A 480 31.38 27.59 7.44
C GLY A 480 30.48 28.81 7.66
N GLY A 481 31.03 30.03 7.72
CA GLY A 481 30.27 31.28 7.77
C GLY A 481 30.39 32.13 6.50
N SER A 482 29.81 33.34 6.52
CA SER A 482 29.68 34.22 5.35
C SER A 482 30.04 35.69 5.63
N CYS A 483 30.83 36.28 4.75
CA CYS A 483 31.41 37.62 4.80
C CYS A 483 30.56 38.69 4.09
N GLY A 484 29.29 38.84 4.46
CA GLY A 484 28.38 39.86 3.90
C GLY A 484 27.63 39.44 2.63
N THR A 485 26.85 40.36 2.07
CA THR A 485 25.92 40.12 0.95
C THR A 485 26.01 41.20 -0.13
N CYS A 486 25.86 40.80 -1.39
CA CYS A 486 25.98 41.70 -2.54
C CYS A 486 24.65 42.45 -2.82
N PRO A 487 24.68 43.65 -3.44
CA PRO A 487 23.46 44.36 -3.85
C PRO A 487 22.68 43.64 -4.96
N ALA A 488 21.37 43.90 -5.05
CA ALA A 488 20.48 43.31 -6.05
C ALA A 488 21.00 43.50 -7.49
N GLY A 489 21.01 42.42 -8.27
CA GLY A 489 21.55 42.37 -9.64
C GLY A 489 23.05 42.07 -9.74
N LYS A 490 23.77 41.83 -8.63
CA LYS A 490 25.19 41.46 -8.61
C LYS A 490 25.44 40.12 -7.92
N GLY A 491 26.24 39.26 -8.55
CA GLY A 491 26.72 38.00 -7.97
C GLY A 491 27.98 38.20 -7.12
N CYS A 492 28.30 37.22 -6.27
CA CYS A 492 29.57 37.19 -5.53
C CYS A 492 30.63 36.43 -6.34
N LYS A 493 31.72 37.09 -6.73
CA LYS A 493 32.88 36.39 -7.33
C LYS A 493 34.18 36.82 -6.67
N ASN A 494 34.98 35.86 -6.22
CA ASN A 494 36.25 36.07 -5.53
C ASN A 494 36.19 37.08 -4.35
N GLY A 495 35.07 37.10 -3.63
CA GLY A 495 34.85 38.01 -2.51
C GLY A 495 34.31 39.40 -2.88
N GLN A 496 33.98 39.67 -4.14
CA GLN A 496 33.50 40.98 -4.62
C GLN A 496 32.19 40.88 -5.40
N CYS A 497 31.38 41.95 -5.36
CA CYS A 497 30.12 42.05 -6.09
C CYS A 497 30.40 42.33 -7.58
N VAL A 498 30.05 41.42 -8.48
CA VAL A 498 30.27 41.56 -9.93
C VAL A 498 28.96 41.43 -10.73
N ASP A 499 28.94 42.04 -11.91
CA ASP A 499 27.86 41.91 -12.89
C ASP A 499 28.13 40.72 -13.80
N GLY A 500 27.18 39.78 -13.93
CA GLY A 500 27.28 38.55 -14.72
C GLY A 500 26.05 38.32 -15.60
N GLY A 501 26.23 37.68 -16.76
CA GLY A 501 25.18 37.42 -17.74
C GLY A 501 24.27 36.25 -17.38
N GLY A 502 23.02 36.29 -17.85
CA GLY A 502 21.95 35.38 -17.43
C GLY A 502 21.87 34.05 -18.19
N GLY A 503 22.55 33.04 -17.66
CA GLY A 503 21.97 31.70 -17.46
C GLY A 503 22.00 31.39 -15.95
N PRO A 504 21.45 30.25 -15.48
CA PRO A 504 21.58 29.85 -14.08
C PRO A 504 23.05 29.61 -13.73
N ILE A 505 23.64 30.53 -12.95
CA ILE A 505 25.05 30.45 -12.55
C ILE A 505 25.20 29.42 -11.43
N VAL A 506 25.65 28.22 -11.80
CA VAL A 506 26.06 27.18 -10.86
C VAL A 506 27.55 27.37 -10.54
N ASP A 507 27.82 27.87 -9.33
CA ASP A 507 29.19 28.12 -8.83
C ASP A 507 29.99 26.83 -8.60
N GLU A 508 29.32 25.72 -8.24
CA GLU A 508 29.91 24.40 -8.01
C GLU A 508 28.84 23.31 -8.31
N CYS A 509 29.17 22.31 -9.14
CA CYS A 509 28.21 21.30 -9.58
C CYS A 509 28.22 20.08 -8.65
N MET A 510 27.12 19.86 -7.95
CA MET A 510 27.02 18.86 -6.87
C MET A 510 26.61 17.46 -7.36
N GLY A 511 26.51 17.26 -8.68
CA GLY A 511 26.13 16.01 -9.31
C GLY A 511 24.61 15.75 -9.28
N PRO A 512 24.16 14.60 -9.79
CA PRO A 512 22.72 14.28 -9.90
C PRO A 512 22.02 14.06 -8.55
N ASN A 513 22.78 13.84 -7.48
CA ASN A 513 22.26 13.45 -6.17
C ASN A 513 22.08 14.63 -5.20
N GLN A 514 22.48 15.85 -5.57
CA GLN A 514 22.28 17.06 -4.76
C GLN A 514 21.94 18.27 -5.64
N PRO A 515 20.90 19.06 -5.26
CA PRO A 515 20.61 20.34 -5.89
C PRO A 515 21.83 21.25 -5.92
N SER A 516 22.29 21.59 -7.12
CA SER A 516 23.33 22.60 -7.35
C SER A 516 22.76 24.03 -7.38
N GLY A 517 21.43 24.17 -7.31
CA GLY A 517 20.72 25.42 -7.09
C GLY A 517 19.24 25.23 -6.74
N ASN A 518 18.57 26.31 -6.30
CA ASN A 518 17.14 26.33 -5.95
C ASN A 518 16.32 27.25 -6.87
N ASP A 519 16.82 27.49 -8.09
CA ASP A 519 16.18 28.32 -9.11
C ASP A 519 16.55 27.74 -10.49
N CYS A 520 15.58 27.15 -11.18
CA CYS A 520 15.81 26.50 -12.47
C CYS A 520 15.90 27.47 -13.66
N GLN A 521 15.54 28.75 -13.49
CA GLN A 521 15.64 29.81 -14.53
C GLN A 521 15.07 29.45 -15.93
N GLY A 522 14.03 28.61 -15.96
CA GLY A 522 13.37 28.16 -17.19
C GLY A 522 13.89 26.84 -17.77
N LEU A 523 14.81 26.15 -17.10
CA LEU A 523 15.19 24.77 -17.43
C LEU A 523 14.12 23.77 -16.98
N ASN A 524 14.02 22.67 -17.73
CA ASN A 524 13.14 21.53 -17.52
C ASN A 524 13.94 20.26 -17.17
N TYR A 525 13.24 19.14 -16.97
CA TYR A 525 13.83 17.83 -16.69
C TYR A 525 14.70 17.31 -17.84
N GLU A 526 14.31 17.63 -19.08
CA GLU A 526 15.05 17.26 -20.28
C GLU A 526 16.42 17.97 -20.39
N GLY A 527 16.61 19.11 -19.70
CA GLY A 527 17.90 19.76 -19.49
C GLY A 527 18.55 20.42 -20.73
N CYS A 528 19.82 20.79 -20.56
CA CYS A 528 20.67 21.42 -21.58
C CYS A 528 22.16 21.25 -21.22
N CYS A 529 23.04 21.55 -22.16
CA CYS A 529 24.48 21.65 -21.94
C CYS A 529 24.92 23.12 -21.81
N ASP A 530 25.85 23.42 -20.91
CA ASP A 530 26.45 24.76 -20.82
C ASP A 530 27.75 24.89 -21.64
N SER A 531 28.33 26.10 -21.66
CA SER A 531 29.58 26.37 -22.39
C SER A 531 30.84 25.74 -21.78
N GLU A 532 30.73 25.10 -20.62
CA GLU A 532 31.82 24.39 -19.94
C GLU A 532 31.71 22.86 -20.16
N GLY A 533 30.65 22.41 -20.84
CA GLY A 533 30.41 21.00 -21.18
C GLY A 533 29.59 20.23 -20.14
N ARG A 534 29.01 20.95 -19.17
CA ARG A 534 28.24 20.41 -18.05
C ARG A 534 26.77 20.26 -18.43
N LEU A 535 26.13 19.22 -17.93
CA LEU A 535 24.67 19.03 -18.04
C LEU A 535 23.98 19.80 -16.92
N LEU A 536 23.01 20.66 -17.24
CA LEU A 536 22.12 21.29 -16.27
C LEU A 536 20.67 20.88 -16.55
N TYR A 537 19.91 20.54 -15.51
CA TYR A 537 18.49 20.18 -15.61
C TYR A 537 17.72 20.55 -14.34
N CYS A 538 16.39 20.58 -14.44
CA CYS A 538 15.49 20.90 -13.33
C CYS A 538 14.66 19.68 -12.94
N ASP A 539 14.65 19.28 -11.67
CA ASP A 539 13.68 18.34 -11.12
C ASP A 539 13.09 18.88 -9.81
N GLN A 540 11.78 18.75 -9.64
CA GLN A 540 11.01 19.23 -8.47
C GLN A 540 11.30 20.71 -8.09
N ASP A 541 11.41 21.60 -9.08
CA ASP A 541 11.81 23.02 -8.96
C ASP A 541 13.24 23.24 -8.39
N GLN A 542 14.07 22.20 -8.34
CA GLN A 542 15.48 22.28 -7.95
C GLN A 542 16.41 22.07 -9.16
N LEU A 543 17.49 22.85 -9.20
CA LEU A 543 18.47 22.85 -10.28
C LEU A 543 19.60 21.86 -9.97
N PHE A 544 19.87 20.95 -10.89
CA PHE A 544 20.97 19.99 -10.81
C PHE A 544 22.02 20.29 -11.89
N CYS A 545 23.28 19.96 -11.59
CA CYS A 545 24.39 20.07 -12.54
C CYS A 545 25.31 18.86 -12.47
N ILE A 546 25.76 18.35 -13.62
CA ILE A 546 26.74 17.26 -13.74
C ILE A 546 27.89 17.70 -14.64
N ASP A 547 29.11 17.67 -14.10
CA ASP A 547 30.35 17.77 -14.87
C ASP A 547 30.57 16.49 -15.70
N CYS A 548 30.15 16.49 -16.97
CA CYS A 548 30.35 15.34 -17.87
C CYS A 548 31.84 15.07 -18.19
N GLY A 549 32.72 16.05 -17.97
CA GLY A 549 34.16 15.93 -18.19
C GLY A 549 34.59 16.12 -19.65
N GLN A 550 35.89 15.93 -19.90
CA GLN A 550 36.53 16.25 -21.19
C GLN A 550 36.12 15.31 -22.34
N ASN A 551 35.76 14.05 -22.03
CA ASN A 551 35.30 13.04 -23.00
C ASN A 551 34.77 11.81 -22.22
N PRO A 552 33.53 11.34 -22.44
CA PRO A 552 32.50 11.86 -23.35
C PRO A 552 31.80 13.11 -22.79
N THR A 553 31.32 14.00 -23.67
CA THR A 553 30.66 15.25 -23.25
C THR A 553 29.15 15.11 -23.11
N CYS A 554 28.52 16.14 -22.52
CA CYS A 554 27.07 16.37 -22.54
C CYS A 554 26.50 16.34 -23.98
N GLY A 555 25.25 15.89 -24.14
CA GLY A 555 24.49 15.89 -25.41
C GLY A 555 23.19 15.07 -25.31
N TRP A 556 22.39 15.04 -26.37
CA TRP A 556 21.06 14.42 -26.38
C TRP A 556 21.08 12.88 -26.36
N ASN A 557 20.39 12.29 -25.40
CA ASN A 557 20.10 10.86 -25.31
C ASN A 557 18.78 10.55 -26.04
N ALA A 558 18.86 10.03 -27.27
CA ALA A 558 17.68 9.79 -28.12
C ALA A 558 16.73 8.69 -27.60
N GLN A 559 17.21 7.80 -26.73
CA GLN A 559 16.42 6.74 -26.10
C GLN A 559 15.66 7.27 -24.87
N GLY A 560 16.32 8.10 -24.06
CA GLY A 560 15.74 8.73 -22.86
C GLY A 560 14.88 9.97 -23.15
N LYS A 561 15.21 10.72 -24.21
CA LYS A 561 14.67 12.04 -24.58
C LYS A 561 15.02 13.16 -23.59
N TYR A 562 16.28 13.19 -23.16
CA TYR A 562 16.86 14.24 -22.31
C TYR A 562 18.35 14.43 -22.67
N TYR A 563 18.98 15.50 -22.21
CA TYR A 563 20.43 15.71 -22.30
C TYR A 563 21.16 14.93 -21.21
N ASP A 564 22.27 14.28 -21.57
CA ASP A 564 22.95 13.25 -20.77
C ASP A 564 24.47 13.32 -20.96
N CYS A 565 25.23 12.82 -19.97
CA CYS A 565 26.70 12.72 -20.05
C CYS A 565 27.10 11.39 -20.71
N GLY A 566 27.54 11.42 -21.97
CA GLY A 566 27.92 10.18 -22.69
C GLY A 566 27.72 10.20 -24.20
N THR A 567 27.08 11.25 -24.71
CA THR A 567 26.46 11.30 -26.05
C THR A 567 27.21 12.20 -27.04
N ASN A 568 28.33 12.80 -26.62
CA ASN A 568 29.28 13.54 -27.46
C ASN A 568 28.66 14.73 -28.23
N GLY A 569 27.85 15.56 -27.56
CA GLY A 569 27.35 16.82 -28.13
C GLY A 569 26.25 16.65 -29.19
N ALA A 570 25.52 15.53 -29.18
CA ALA A 570 24.31 15.38 -29.98
C ALA A 570 23.25 16.44 -29.61
N GLU A 571 22.50 16.93 -30.59
CA GLU A 571 21.37 17.86 -30.39
C GLU A 571 20.03 17.10 -30.45
N ASP A 572 18.99 17.62 -29.80
CA ASP A 572 17.60 17.12 -29.91
C ASP A 572 17.12 17.18 -31.38
N PRO A 573 16.88 16.03 -32.06
CA PRO A 573 16.47 16.02 -33.46
C PRO A 573 15.10 16.64 -33.74
N SER A 574 14.30 16.91 -32.70
CA SER A 574 13.03 17.64 -32.81
C SER A 574 13.19 19.16 -32.73
N GLY A 575 14.34 19.64 -32.24
CA GLY A 575 14.60 21.06 -31.96
C GLY A 575 13.75 21.62 -30.81
N SER A 576 13.11 20.78 -29.99
CA SER A 576 12.24 21.21 -28.89
C SER A 576 13.04 21.66 -27.67
N ASN A 577 14.15 20.97 -27.39
CA ASN A 577 15.05 21.25 -26.28
C ASN A 577 16.42 21.66 -26.87
N PRO A 578 16.75 22.97 -26.95
CA PRO A 578 18.02 23.42 -27.53
C PRO A 578 19.20 23.06 -26.62
N ILE A 579 20.32 22.65 -27.23
CA ILE A 579 21.50 22.15 -26.50
C ILE A 579 22.16 23.18 -25.56
N ALA A 580 21.92 24.49 -25.74
CA ALA A 580 22.61 25.55 -25.00
C ALA A 580 21.77 26.12 -23.85
N CYS A 581 22.31 26.11 -22.63
CA CYS A 581 21.66 26.66 -21.44
C CYS A 581 21.56 28.20 -21.44
N GLY A 582 20.45 28.73 -21.99
CA GLY A 582 19.93 30.08 -21.69
C GLY A 582 20.05 31.13 -22.80
N GLY A 583 18.98 31.92 -22.99
CA GLY A 583 19.08 33.30 -23.49
C GLY A 583 18.60 33.63 -24.91
N GLY A 584 18.08 32.66 -25.68
CA GLY A 584 17.29 32.95 -26.88
C GLY A 584 15.81 33.20 -26.52
N PRO A 585 15.05 34.06 -27.24
CA PRO A 585 13.63 34.27 -26.94
C PRO A 585 12.82 33.01 -27.29
N CYS A 586 12.49 32.22 -26.27
CA CYS A 586 11.53 31.14 -26.41
C CYS A 586 10.23 31.73 -27.00
N THR A 587 9.82 31.21 -28.15
CA THR A 587 8.70 31.74 -28.92
C THR A 587 7.47 30.87 -28.64
N PRO A 588 6.44 31.37 -27.93
CA PRO A 588 5.30 30.58 -27.48
C PRO A 588 4.64 29.78 -28.61
N ASN A 589 4.80 28.46 -28.61
CA ASN A 589 4.33 27.62 -29.70
C ASN A 589 2.99 26.96 -29.35
N CYS A 590 1.93 27.66 -29.73
CA CYS A 590 0.54 27.22 -29.62
C CYS A 590 -0.01 26.60 -30.90
N THR A 591 0.84 26.31 -31.89
CA THR A 591 0.42 25.75 -33.18
C THR A 591 -0.14 24.34 -32.96
N GLY A 592 -1.47 24.19 -33.03
CA GLY A 592 -2.17 22.94 -32.76
C GLY A 592 -2.56 22.70 -31.29
N LYS A 593 -2.34 23.67 -30.39
CA LYS A 593 -2.76 23.60 -28.97
C LYS A 593 -3.98 24.50 -28.72
N ALA A 594 -4.89 24.05 -27.85
CA ALA A 594 -6.08 24.78 -27.40
C ALA A 594 -6.07 25.09 -25.89
N CYS A 595 -5.33 24.31 -25.09
CA CYS A 595 -4.86 24.68 -23.76
C CYS A 595 -3.57 23.92 -23.41
N GLY A 596 -2.91 24.26 -22.30
CA GLY A 596 -1.64 23.65 -21.85
C GLY A 596 -0.42 24.57 -22.02
N SER A 597 0.79 24.09 -21.73
CA SER A 597 2.00 24.93 -21.75
C SER A 597 2.39 25.38 -23.17
N ASP A 598 2.96 26.58 -23.28
CA ASP A 598 3.43 27.15 -24.56
C ASP A 598 4.87 26.79 -24.94
N GLY A 599 5.58 26.06 -24.05
CA GLY A 599 7.00 25.72 -24.16
C GLY A 599 7.93 26.73 -23.48
N CYS A 600 7.40 27.85 -22.98
CA CYS A 600 8.15 29.02 -22.52
C CYS A 600 7.75 29.49 -21.11
N GLY A 601 7.08 28.65 -20.33
CA GLY A 601 6.53 28.99 -19.01
C GLY A 601 5.18 29.71 -19.03
N GLY A 602 4.61 29.99 -20.21
CA GLY A 602 3.25 30.47 -20.40
C GLY A 602 2.27 29.35 -20.77
N THR A 603 1.04 29.73 -21.15
CA THR A 603 -0.03 28.79 -21.51
C THR A 603 -0.73 29.16 -22.82
N CYS A 604 -0.94 28.15 -23.67
CA CYS A 604 -1.60 28.22 -24.96
C CYS A 604 -3.12 28.19 -24.84
N GLY A 605 -3.67 29.15 -24.09
CA GLY A 605 -5.10 29.25 -23.82
C GLY A 605 -5.55 28.40 -22.63
N ASN A 606 -6.77 28.68 -22.18
CA ASN A 606 -7.42 27.99 -21.08
C ASN A 606 -8.56 27.12 -21.62
N CYS A 607 -8.68 25.90 -21.11
CA CYS A 607 -9.77 25.01 -21.46
C CYS A 607 -11.10 25.60 -20.92
N PRO A 608 -12.24 25.48 -21.63
CA PRO A 608 -13.54 25.93 -21.12
C PRO A 608 -13.93 25.26 -19.79
N ALA A 609 -14.79 25.91 -19.00
CA ALA A 609 -15.24 25.39 -17.70
C ALA A 609 -15.78 23.96 -17.82
N GLY A 610 -15.28 23.06 -16.97
CA GLY A 610 -15.57 21.62 -17.01
C GLY A 610 -14.57 20.78 -17.83
N LYS A 611 -13.68 21.40 -18.60
CA LYS A 611 -12.61 20.73 -19.36
C LYS A 611 -11.24 20.90 -18.70
N THR A 612 -10.43 19.85 -18.75
CA THR A 612 -9.02 19.84 -18.34
C THR A 612 -8.10 19.78 -19.57
N CYS A 613 -6.81 20.08 -19.38
CA CYS A 613 -5.82 19.97 -20.45
C CYS A 613 -5.23 18.56 -20.47
N GLN A 614 -5.30 17.88 -21.63
CA GLN A 614 -4.44 16.73 -21.93
C GLN A 614 -3.83 16.90 -23.32
N ASN A 615 -2.52 16.69 -23.44
CA ASN A 615 -1.78 16.66 -24.71
C ASN A 615 -2.03 17.87 -25.64
N GLY A 616 -2.23 19.07 -25.05
CA GLY A 616 -2.51 20.30 -25.80
C GLY A 616 -4.00 20.56 -26.10
N ALA A 617 -4.90 19.65 -25.73
CA ALA A 617 -6.33 19.72 -26.06
C ALA A 617 -7.24 19.83 -24.82
N CYS A 618 -8.40 20.44 -25.01
CA CYS A 618 -9.45 20.60 -24.01
C CYS A 618 -10.31 19.31 -23.92
N VAL A 619 -9.91 18.36 -23.07
CA VAL A 619 -10.69 17.14 -22.77
C VAL A 619 -11.66 17.38 -21.62
N ASP A 620 -12.75 16.62 -21.50
CA ASP A 620 -13.66 16.75 -20.36
C ASP A 620 -13.02 16.20 -19.08
N GLY A 621 -13.08 16.98 -18.00
CA GLY A 621 -12.53 16.61 -16.70
C GLY A 621 -13.44 15.64 -15.93
N PRO A 622 -12.94 15.00 -14.85
CA PRO A 622 -13.76 14.20 -13.94
C PRO A 622 -14.95 15.00 -13.39
N ALA A 623 -16.17 14.57 -13.73
CA ALA A 623 -17.35 15.42 -13.67
C ALA A 623 -18.03 15.43 -12.28
N GLY A 624 -17.70 16.43 -11.45
CA GLY A 624 -18.46 16.72 -10.23
C GLY A 624 -17.85 17.72 -9.23
N CYS A 625 -16.54 18.01 -9.27
CA CYS A 625 -15.87 18.68 -8.14
C CYS A 625 -15.69 20.21 -8.24
N GLY A 626 -15.79 20.81 -9.43
CA GLY A 626 -15.40 22.22 -9.62
C GLY A 626 -13.91 22.43 -9.38
N SER A 627 -13.56 23.38 -8.51
CA SER A 627 -12.18 23.67 -8.06
C SER A 627 -11.80 23.03 -6.71
N ILE A 628 -12.69 22.24 -6.10
CA ILE A 628 -12.39 21.53 -4.85
C ILE A 628 -11.54 20.30 -5.19
N THR A 629 -10.41 20.14 -4.51
CA THR A 629 -9.45 19.05 -4.73
C THR A 629 -9.60 17.94 -3.67
N TYR A 630 -8.73 16.93 -3.70
CA TYR A 630 -8.72 15.84 -2.71
C TYR A 630 -8.36 16.33 -1.30
N GLU A 631 -7.46 17.31 -1.20
CA GLU A 631 -7.05 17.98 0.04
C GLU A 631 -8.21 18.73 0.72
N GLY A 632 -9.24 19.09 -0.04
CA GLY A 632 -10.50 19.62 0.46
C GLY A 632 -10.45 21.05 1.01
N CYS A 633 -11.54 21.42 1.70
CA CYS A 633 -11.77 22.74 2.30
C CYS A 633 -12.87 22.65 3.37
N CYS A 634 -12.97 23.68 4.23
CA CYS A 634 -13.93 23.77 5.34
C CYS A 634 -14.88 24.96 5.18
N GLU A 635 -16.13 24.68 4.80
CA GLU A 635 -17.20 25.69 4.82
C GLU A 635 -17.88 25.67 6.20
N GLY A 636 -17.26 26.36 7.16
CA GLY A 636 -17.64 26.29 8.58
C GLY A 636 -17.25 24.93 9.17
N GLU A 637 -18.21 24.21 9.76
CA GLU A 637 -18.02 22.82 10.22
C GLU A 637 -18.33 21.79 9.12
N THR A 638 -18.58 22.20 7.88
CA THR A 638 -18.78 21.28 6.75
C THR A 638 -17.47 21.10 5.99
N LEU A 639 -16.91 19.90 6.08
CA LEU A 639 -15.80 19.46 5.24
C LEU A 639 -16.30 19.18 3.82
N LYS A 640 -15.56 19.61 2.79
CA LYS A 640 -15.82 19.27 1.38
C LYS A 640 -14.52 18.86 0.70
N PHE A 641 -14.53 17.77 -0.06
CA PHE A 641 -13.37 17.27 -0.81
C PHE A 641 -13.78 16.52 -2.08
N CYS A 642 -12.89 16.41 -3.05
CA CYS A 642 -13.10 15.68 -4.30
C CYS A 642 -12.49 14.27 -4.22
N GLU A 643 -13.32 13.24 -4.39
CA GLU A 643 -12.89 11.85 -4.38
C GLU A 643 -13.51 11.14 -5.57
N ASN A 644 -12.68 10.48 -6.40
CA ASN A 644 -13.11 9.78 -7.61
C ASN A 644 -13.95 10.64 -8.58
N GLY A 645 -13.67 11.95 -8.64
CA GLY A 645 -14.41 12.92 -9.45
C GLY A 645 -15.76 13.36 -8.88
N GLN A 646 -16.14 12.90 -7.68
CA GLN A 646 -17.34 13.30 -6.97
C GLN A 646 -17.02 14.25 -5.81
N LEU A 647 -17.80 15.32 -5.66
CA LEU A 647 -17.75 16.17 -4.48
C LEU A 647 -18.37 15.45 -3.28
N LYS A 648 -17.56 15.09 -2.28
CA LYS A 648 -18.00 14.60 -0.97
C LYS A 648 -18.19 15.78 -0.03
N GLN A 649 -19.13 15.65 0.91
CA GLN A 649 -19.35 16.61 1.99
C GLN A 649 -19.61 15.86 3.30
N PHE A 650 -19.01 16.32 4.39
CA PHE A 650 -19.14 15.74 5.73
C PHE A 650 -19.43 16.82 6.78
N ASP A 651 -20.35 16.52 7.69
CA ASP A 651 -20.70 17.38 8.82
C ASP A 651 -19.83 17.03 10.04
N CYS A 652 -18.92 17.93 10.41
CA CYS A 652 -18.01 17.74 11.54
C CYS A 652 -18.64 18.07 12.91
N THR A 653 -19.92 18.48 13.00
CA THR A 653 -20.53 18.94 14.26
C THR A 653 -20.65 17.87 15.37
N GLN A 654 -20.49 16.58 15.03
CA GLN A 654 -20.43 15.46 15.98
C GLN A 654 -19.01 15.08 16.41
N ALA A 655 -17.98 15.78 15.91
CA ALA A 655 -16.57 15.45 16.02
C ALA A 655 -15.76 16.69 16.47
N PRO A 656 -14.42 16.62 16.52
CA PRO A 656 -13.58 17.82 16.43
C PRO A 656 -13.88 18.65 15.16
N LYS A 657 -13.46 19.91 15.16
CA LYS A 657 -13.81 20.90 14.13
C LYS A 657 -13.24 20.54 12.75
N CYS A 658 -13.90 21.01 11.70
CA CYS A 658 -13.34 20.95 10.35
C CYS A 658 -12.02 21.74 10.29
N GLY A 659 -10.89 21.10 9.97
CA GLY A 659 -9.59 21.76 9.91
C GLY A 659 -8.45 20.91 9.33
N TRP A 660 -7.31 21.55 9.09
CA TRP A 660 -6.17 20.98 8.38
C TRP A 660 -5.36 20.00 9.22
N GLN A 661 -5.27 18.76 8.71
CA GLN A 661 -4.50 17.64 9.22
C GLN A 661 -3.07 17.69 8.66
N SER A 662 -2.09 17.98 9.53
CA SER A 662 -0.71 18.32 9.11
C SER A 662 0.20 17.14 8.74
N GLN A 663 -0.19 15.90 9.04
CA GLN A 663 0.56 14.69 8.68
C GLN A 663 0.13 14.12 7.32
N GLY A 664 -1.17 14.20 7.01
CA GLY A 664 -1.78 13.76 5.74
C GLY A 664 -1.90 14.85 4.67
N LYS A 665 -1.84 16.14 5.07
CA LYS A 665 -1.98 17.32 4.19
C LYS A 665 -3.36 17.45 3.52
N PHE A 666 -4.41 17.29 4.30
CA PHE A 666 -5.80 17.50 3.88
C PHE A 666 -6.66 18.07 5.02
N TYR A 667 -7.84 18.60 4.71
CA TYR A 667 -8.84 19.01 5.68
C TYR A 667 -9.66 17.80 6.17
N ASP A 668 -9.89 17.69 7.49
CA ASP A 668 -10.68 16.63 8.10
C ASP A 668 -11.55 17.11 9.28
N CYS A 669 -12.32 16.20 9.88
CA CYS A 669 -13.11 16.41 11.10
C CYS A 669 -12.40 15.91 12.39
N SER A 670 -11.06 15.87 12.45
CA SER A 670 -10.30 15.37 13.62
C SER A 670 -9.51 16.45 14.36
N THR A 671 -9.34 17.63 13.76
CA THR A 671 -8.52 18.72 14.28
C THR A 671 -9.31 19.79 15.06
N GLN A 672 -8.68 20.91 15.43
CA GLN A 672 -9.34 22.02 16.14
C GLN A 672 -9.64 23.24 15.25
N GLY A 673 -9.80 23.03 13.94
CA GLY A 673 -10.12 24.11 13.01
C GLY A 673 -8.91 24.95 12.62
N THR A 674 -7.77 24.28 12.35
CA THR A 674 -6.56 24.89 11.78
C THR A 674 -6.70 25.08 10.26
N ALA A 675 -6.05 26.10 9.70
CA ALA A 675 -5.91 26.25 8.24
C ALA A 675 -4.60 25.59 7.74
N ASP A 676 -4.50 25.34 6.43
CA ASP A 676 -3.26 24.92 5.77
C ASP A 676 -2.12 25.92 6.05
N PRO A 677 -1.04 25.52 6.77
CA PRO A 677 0.09 26.40 7.07
C PRO A 677 0.87 26.89 5.85
N SER A 678 0.72 26.23 4.69
CA SER A 678 1.33 26.64 3.43
C SER A 678 0.48 27.66 2.64
N GLY A 679 -0.80 27.82 3.00
CA GLY A 679 -1.76 28.68 2.30
C GLY A 679 -2.12 28.23 0.89
N LYS A 680 -1.71 27.03 0.44
CA LYS A 680 -2.04 26.49 -0.89
C LYS A 680 -3.51 26.08 -0.98
N ASN A 681 -4.06 25.52 0.09
CA ASN A 681 -5.46 25.08 0.17
C ASN A 681 -6.26 26.08 1.02
N PRO A 682 -7.11 26.93 0.42
CA PRO A 682 -7.84 27.94 1.17
C PRO A 682 -8.93 27.30 2.04
N MET A 683 -8.95 27.67 3.32
CA MET A 683 -9.92 27.14 4.29
C MET A 683 -11.38 27.30 3.84
N PRO A 684 -11.88 28.49 3.45
CA PRO A 684 -13.20 28.60 2.83
C PRO A 684 -13.17 28.01 1.40
N CYS A 685 -14.14 27.15 1.08
CA CYS A 685 -14.26 26.51 -0.23
C CYS A 685 -14.46 27.51 -1.37
N THR A 686 -13.38 27.87 -2.08
CA THR A 686 -13.42 28.79 -3.23
C THR A 686 -13.76 28.05 -4.53
N GLY A 687 -14.99 27.55 -4.64
CA GLY A 687 -15.45 26.82 -5.83
C GLY A 687 -16.97 26.71 -5.99
N THR A 688 -17.49 27.21 -7.10
CA THR A 688 -18.89 27.00 -7.52
C THR A 688 -19.02 25.70 -8.32
N CYS A 689 -19.60 24.68 -7.71
CA CYS A 689 -20.02 23.48 -8.43
C CYS A 689 -21.08 23.85 -9.48
N THR A 690 -20.89 23.43 -10.73
CA THR A 690 -21.81 23.71 -11.84
C THR A 690 -22.58 22.44 -12.19
N PRO A 691 -23.91 22.37 -11.96
CA PRO A 691 -24.73 21.18 -12.23
C PRO A 691 -24.60 20.68 -13.67
N ASN A 692 -24.31 19.38 -13.86
CA ASN A 692 -24.16 18.79 -15.19
C ASN A 692 -25.25 17.75 -15.48
N CYS A 693 -26.21 18.18 -16.32
CA CYS A 693 -27.33 17.40 -16.81
C CYS A 693 -27.20 16.96 -18.27
N THR A 694 -26.04 17.19 -18.89
CA THR A 694 -25.80 16.81 -20.29
C THR A 694 -25.94 15.30 -20.46
N GLY A 695 -26.87 14.86 -21.31
CA GLY A 695 -27.19 13.43 -21.52
C GLY A 695 -28.06 12.77 -20.45
N LYS A 696 -28.54 13.51 -19.42
CA LYS A 696 -29.42 12.99 -18.36
C LYS A 696 -30.86 13.52 -18.52
N ALA A 697 -31.84 12.62 -18.45
CA ALA A 697 -33.27 12.93 -18.43
C ALA A 697 -33.91 12.80 -17.03
N CYS A 698 -33.31 11.98 -16.16
CA CYS A 698 -33.52 12.03 -14.71
C CYS A 698 -32.27 11.56 -13.95
N GLY A 699 -32.15 11.90 -12.66
CA GLY A 699 -31.02 11.48 -11.78
C GLY A 699 -30.16 12.63 -11.27
N GLY A 700 -29.11 12.33 -10.49
CA GLY A 700 -28.28 13.35 -9.81
C GLY A 700 -27.43 14.23 -10.75
N ASP A 701 -27.29 15.52 -10.42
CA ASP A 701 -26.60 16.52 -11.25
C ASP A 701 -25.08 16.63 -11.04
N GLY A 702 -24.53 15.96 -10.03
CA GLY A 702 -23.11 16.01 -9.65
C GLY A 702 -22.77 17.06 -8.58
N CYS A 703 -23.69 17.99 -8.29
CA CYS A 703 -23.54 19.05 -7.28
C CYS A 703 -24.52 18.92 -6.09
N GLY A 704 -25.46 17.97 -6.14
CA GLY A 704 -26.41 17.66 -5.07
C GLY A 704 -27.88 17.89 -5.43
N GLY A 705 -28.16 18.44 -6.62
CA GLY A 705 -29.50 18.55 -7.20
C GLY A 705 -29.82 17.39 -8.15
N GLN A 706 -30.87 17.57 -8.97
CA GLN A 706 -31.39 16.54 -9.87
C GLN A 706 -31.68 17.07 -11.28
N CYS A 707 -31.20 16.32 -12.27
CA CYS A 707 -31.33 16.55 -13.70
C CYS A 707 -32.66 16.03 -14.25
N GLY A 708 -33.76 16.62 -13.82
CA GLY A 708 -35.10 16.23 -14.22
C GLY A 708 -35.62 14.98 -13.49
N THR A 709 -36.89 14.66 -13.74
CA THR A 709 -37.63 13.57 -13.12
C THR A 709 -38.29 12.71 -14.19
N CYS A 710 -38.29 11.40 -13.97
CA CYS A 710 -38.80 10.45 -14.95
C CYS A 710 -40.35 10.48 -14.98
N PRO A 711 -41.00 10.31 -16.15
CA PRO A 711 -42.46 10.23 -16.24
C PRO A 711 -43.08 9.11 -15.39
N GLN A 712 -44.34 9.27 -14.98
CA GLN A 712 -45.06 8.29 -14.14
C GLN A 712 -45.04 6.89 -14.78
N GLY A 713 -44.56 5.89 -14.03
CA GLY A 713 -44.32 4.53 -14.55
C GLY A 713 -42.93 4.34 -15.20
N GLN A 714 -41.97 5.22 -14.88
CA GLN A 714 -40.57 5.10 -15.28
C GLN A 714 -39.65 5.42 -14.09
N ALA A 715 -38.55 4.68 -13.97
CA ALA A 715 -37.53 4.89 -12.93
C ALA A 715 -36.24 5.44 -13.56
N CYS A 716 -35.42 6.10 -12.73
CA CYS A 716 -34.10 6.59 -13.15
C CYS A 716 -33.08 5.45 -13.14
N GLN A 717 -32.54 5.10 -14.30
CA GLN A 717 -31.38 4.21 -14.40
C GLN A 717 -30.35 4.83 -15.35
N ASN A 718 -29.11 4.98 -14.88
CA ASN A 718 -27.96 5.51 -15.64
C ASN A 718 -28.24 6.85 -16.36
N GLY A 719 -28.97 7.76 -15.71
CA GLY A 719 -29.35 9.06 -16.26
C GLY A 719 -30.58 9.05 -17.17
N GLN A 720 -31.19 7.89 -17.43
CA GLN A 720 -32.27 7.71 -18.40
C GLN A 720 -33.57 7.21 -17.72
N CYS A 721 -34.70 7.60 -18.30
CA CYS A 721 -36.03 7.18 -17.86
C CYS A 721 -36.35 5.80 -18.45
N VAL A 722 -36.40 4.75 -17.62
CA VAL A 722 -36.70 3.38 -18.08
C VAL A 722 -38.02 2.87 -17.50
N GLY A 723 -38.78 2.11 -18.29
CA GLY A 723 -40.10 1.59 -17.90
C GLY A 723 -40.07 0.79 -16.60
N CYS A 724 -40.88 1.18 -15.63
CA CYS A 724 -40.92 0.61 -14.28
C CYS A 724 -42.38 0.40 -13.85
N GLN A 725 -42.71 -0.76 -13.28
CA GLN A 725 -44.08 -1.06 -12.86
C GLN A 725 -44.25 -0.85 -11.35
N PRO A 726 -45.02 0.17 -10.88
CA PRO A 726 -45.15 0.48 -9.47
C PRO A 726 -45.76 -0.67 -8.66
N SER A 727 -45.29 -0.88 -7.43
CA SER A 727 -45.76 -1.95 -6.54
C SER A 727 -45.94 -1.48 -5.09
N CYS A 728 -47.18 -1.11 -4.77
CA CYS A 728 -47.63 -0.77 -3.42
C CYS A 728 -48.22 -1.95 -2.63
N THR A 729 -48.09 -3.18 -3.14
CA THR A 729 -48.64 -4.38 -2.50
C THR A 729 -48.02 -4.58 -1.11
N GLY A 730 -48.78 -4.27 -0.04
CA GLY A 730 -48.34 -4.38 1.35
C GLY A 730 -47.80 -3.08 1.99
N LYS A 731 -47.81 -1.94 1.28
CA LYS A 731 -47.34 -0.64 1.79
C LYS A 731 -48.51 0.31 2.08
N ALA A 732 -48.38 1.12 3.13
CA ALA A 732 -49.35 2.14 3.59
C ALA A 732 -48.76 3.56 3.63
N CYS A 733 -47.44 3.69 3.77
CA CYS A 733 -46.67 4.87 3.34
C CYS A 733 -45.27 4.44 2.85
N GLY A 734 -44.59 5.28 2.05
CA GLY A 734 -43.23 5.02 1.52
C GLY A 734 -43.18 4.69 0.02
N ASP A 735 -41.97 4.57 -0.54
CA ASP A 735 -41.70 4.49 -1.99
C ASP A 735 -42.38 3.31 -2.72
N ASP A 736 -42.84 3.52 -3.96
CA ASP A 736 -43.54 2.53 -4.79
C ASP A 736 -42.64 1.63 -5.67
N GLY A 737 -41.34 1.89 -5.69
CA GLY A 737 -40.32 1.22 -6.50
C GLY A 737 -40.01 1.93 -7.82
N CYS A 738 -40.77 2.96 -8.19
CA CYS A 738 -40.68 3.68 -9.45
C CYS A 738 -40.73 5.21 -9.26
N GLY A 739 -40.34 5.72 -8.09
CA GLY A 739 -40.27 7.16 -7.80
C GLY A 739 -41.62 7.80 -7.39
N GLY A 740 -42.67 7.00 -7.20
CA GLY A 740 -43.90 7.42 -6.54
C GLY A 740 -43.98 7.00 -5.07
N LEU A 741 -45.06 7.36 -4.38
CA LEU A 741 -45.27 7.04 -2.97
C LEU A 741 -46.59 6.26 -2.75
N CYS A 742 -46.47 5.13 -2.07
CA CYS A 742 -47.56 4.27 -1.61
C CYS A 742 -48.28 4.83 -0.38
N GLY A 743 -48.77 6.06 -0.48
CA GLY A 743 -49.45 6.75 0.62
C GLY A 743 -48.53 7.50 1.58
N SER A 744 -49.13 8.15 2.57
CA SER A 744 -48.49 9.09 3.49
C SER A 744 -48.98 8.87 4.92
N CYS A 745 -48.07 8.83 5.88
CA CYS A 745 -48.38 8.52 7.27
C CYS A 745 -49.06 9.73 7.99
N PRO A 746 -49.97 9.51 8.97
CA PRO A 746 -50.63 10.60 9.70
C PRO A 746 -49.67 11.43 10.58
N ALA A 747 -50.09 12.64 10.94
CA ALA A 747 -49.32 13.52 11.83
C ALA A 747 -48.98 12.85 13.18
N GLY A 748 -47.73 13.01 13.63
CA GLY A 748 -47.17 12.30 14.79
C GLY A 748 -46.67 10.89 14.48
N GLN A 749 -46.74 10.42 13.23
CA GLN A 749 -46.21 9.13 12.79
C GLN A 749 -45.19 9.29 11.65
N THR A 750 -44.24 8.37 11.57
CA THR A 750 -43.17 8.28 10.56
C THR A 750 -43.30 7.01 9.73
N CYS A 751 -42.68 6.99 8.56
CA CYS A 751 -42.67 5.82 7.67
C CYS A 751 -41.53 4.87 8.06
N GLN A 752 -41.85 3.64 8.46
CA GLN A 752 -40.88 2.57 8.66
C GLN A 752 -41.36 1.29 8.00
N ASN A 753 -40.51 0.66 7.17
CA ASN A 753 -40.78 -0.61 6.48
C ASN A 753 -42.15 -0.68 5.75
N GLY A 754 -42.58 0.44 5.15
CA GLY A 754 -43.85 0.53 4.44
C GLY A 754 -45.07 0.86 5.32
N GLN A 755 -44.89 1.11 6.62
CA GLN A 755 -45.96 1.27 7.61
C GLN A 755 -45.79 2.54 8.47
N CYS A 756 -46.89 3.00 9.07
CA CYS A 756 -46.92 4.21 9.90
C CYS A 756 -46.63 3.88 11.38
N VAL A 757 -45.65 4.52 12.02
CA VAL A 757 -45.31 4.31 13.44
C VAL A 757 -45.08 5.61 14.21
N GLY A 758 -45.50 5.71 15.48
CA GLY A 758 -45.53 6.97 16.23
C GLY A 758 -44.17 7.48 16.73
N CYS A 759 -43.96 8.81 16.67
CA CYS A 759 -42.80 9.50 17.28
C CYS A 759 -43.10 9.90 18.75
N GLN A 760 -42.07 9.86 19.62
CA GLN A 760 -42.15 10.32 21.01
C GLN A 760 -41.04 11.34 21.27
N PRO A 761 -41.35 12.64 21.45
CA PRO A 761 -40.35 13.66 21.75
C PRO A 761 -39.62 13.39 23.06
N ASN A 762 -38.31 13.62 23.10
CA ASN A 762 -37.47 13.37 24.27
C ASN A 762 -36.62 14.58 24.68
N CYS A 763 -37.14 15.30 25.67
CA CYS A 763 -36.47 16.38 26.39
C CYS A 763 -35.84 15.96 27.72
N THR A 764 -35.79 14.66 28.05
CA THR A 764 -35.23 14.20 29.34
C THR A 764 -33.76 14.60 29.47
N GLY A 765 -33.46 15.45 30.46
CA GLY A 765 -32.11 15.97 30.73
C GLY A 765 -31.73 17.26 29.98
N LYS A 766 -32.59 17.75 29.07
CA LYS A 766 -32.37 19.00 28.31
C LYS A 766 -33.11 20.16 28.96
N THR A 767 -32.46 21.33 29.03
CA THR A 767 -33.08 22.64 29.32
C THR A 767 -33.13 23.54 28.07
N CYS A 768 -32.51 23.11 26.97
CA CYS A 768 -32.57 23.77 25.66
C CYS A 768 -32.29 22.78 24.51
N GLY A 769 -32.50 23.20 23.26
CA GLY A 769 -32.20 22.41 22.05
C GLY A 769 -33.34 21.50 21.57
N ASP A 770 -33.12 20.76 20.49
CA ASP A 770 -34.14 19.97 19.76
C ASP A 770 -34.73 18.80 20.59
N ASP A 771 -36.00 18.44 20.36
CA ASP A 771 -36.71 17.36 21.05
C ASP A 771 -36.68 15.97 20.37
N GLY A 772 -36.19 15.87 19.13
CA GLY A 772 -36.08 14.63 18.36
C GLY A 772 -37.31 14.25 17.52
N CYS A 773 -38.39 15.04 17.57
CA CYS A 773 -39.54 14.94 16.65
C CYS A 773 -39.84 16.28 15.95
N GLY A 774 -38.90 17.25 15.96
CA GLY A 774 -39.01 18.54 15.26
C GLY A 774 -39.52 19.71 16.12
N GLY A 775 -39.58 19.55 17.44
CA GLY A 775 -39.79 20.64 18.40
C GLY A 775 -38.53 20.98 19.19
N SER A 776 -38.66 21.75 20.28
CA SER A 776 -37.51 22.08 21.14
C SER A 776 -37.85 22.11 22.63
N CYS A 777 -36.83 21.83 23.43
CA CYS A 777 -36.86 21.63 24.88
C CYS A 777 -36.59 22.90 25.69
N GLY A 778 -36.34 24.04 25.04
CA GLY A 778 -36.13 25.35 25.70
C GLY A 778 -35.07 26.23 25.03
N THR A 779 -34.84 27.41 25.64
CA THR A 779 -33.95 28.48 25.15
C THR A 779 -33.15 29.09 26.31
N CYS A 780 -31.93 29.58 26.03
CA CYS A 780 -31.01 30.04 27.08
C CYS A 780 -31.16 31.53 27.47
N PRO A 781 -30.78 31.91 28.71
CA PRO A 781 -30.67 33.30 29.14
C PRO A 781 -29.60 34.10 28.37
N ALA A 782 -29.74 35.42 28.33
CA ALA A 782 -28.77 36.31 27.70
C ALA A 782 -27.34 36.14 28.28
N GLY A 783 -26.33 36.11 27.41
CA GLY A 783 -24.94 35.81 27.76
C GLY A 783 -24.63 34.31 27.94
N GLN A 784 -25.59 33.42 27.67
CA GLN A 784 -25.41 31.97 27.67
C GLN A 784 -25.84 31.35 26.34
N VAL A 785 -25.13 30.30 25.91
CA VAL A 785 -25.43 29.52 24.70
C VAL A 785 -25.81 28.09 25.05
N CYS A 786 -26.66 27.47 24.23
CA CYS A 786 -27.07 26.09 24.41
C CYS A 786 -25.96 25.14 23.91
N LYS A 787 -25.37 24.33 24.79
CA LYS A 787 -24.42 23.26 24.44
C LYS A 787 -24.81 21.98 25.18
N VAL A 788 -24.90 20.87 24.43
CA VAL A 788 -25.32 19.54 24.96
C VAL A 788 -26.65 19.61 25.74
N GLY A 789 -27.59 20.44 25.26
CA GLY A 789 -28.90 20.64 25.89
C GLY A 789 -28.88 21.40 27.22
N GLN A 790 -27.77 22.03 27.58
CA GLN A 790 -27.57 22.84 28.80
C GLN A 790 -27.14 24.27 28.41
N CYS A 791 -27.47 25.26 29.24
CA CYS A 791 -27.06 26.65 29.00
C CYS A 791 -25.74 26.97 29.71
N VAL A 792 -24.74 27.43 28.96
CA VAL A 792 -23.40 27.76 29.47
C VAL A 792 -23.00 29.18 29.10
N GLY A 793 -22.43 29.92 30.07
CA GLY A 793 -22.03 31.33 29.91
C GLY A 793 -20.53 31.54 29.75
N GLY A 794 -20.15 32.64 29.11
CA GLY A 794 -18.74 33.03 28.92
C GLY A 794 -18.35 33.44 27.49
N CYS A 795 -19.26 34.00 26.71
CA CYS A 795 -18.99 34.50 25.36
C CYS A 795 -18.76 36.03 25.39
N THR A 796 -17.74 36.50 24.67
CA THR A 796 -17.43 37.94 24.49
C THR A 796 -17.67 38.31 23.02
N PRO A 797 -18.69 39.13 22.70
CA PRO A 797 -19.01 39.49 21.32
C PRO A 797 -17.84 40.12 20.56
N ASP A 798 -17.63 39.71 19.30
CA ASP A 798 -16.65 40.36 18.41
C ASP A 798 -17.30 40.90 17.13
N CYS A 799 -17.09 42.20 16.94
CA CYS A 799 -17.56 43.01 15.83
C CYS A 799 -16.43 43.73 15.09
N THR A 800 -15.18 43.34 15.33
CA THR A 800 -14.00 43.95 14.71
C THR A 800 -14.05 43.82 13.19
N GLY A 801 -14.32 44.94 12.52
CA GLY A 801 -14.44 45.03 11.06
C GLY A 801 -15.85 44.82 10.49
N LYS A 802 -16.84 44.44 11.30
CA LYS A 802 -18.23 44.23 10.88
C LYS A 802 -19.05 45.53 11.03
N VAL A 803 -19.96 45.81 10.09
CA VAL A 803 -20.88 46.98 10.11
C VAL A 803 -22.34 46.55 10.27
N CYS A 804 -22.70 45.41 9.69
CA CYS A 804 -23.91 44.67 10.03
C CYS A 804 -23.63 43.15 10.07
N GLY A 805 -24.58 42.35 10.55
CA GLY A 805 -24.42 40.89 10.74
C GLY A 805 -24.22 40.47 12.20
N ASN A 806 -23.79 39.23 12.42
CA ASN A 806 -23.74 38.61 13.76
C ASN A 806 -22.44 38.91 14.52
N ASP A 807 -22.51 38.95 15.85
CA ASP A 807 -21.39 39.24 16.77
C ASP A 807 -20.65 37.99 17.30
N ASP A 808 -20.94 36.84 16.70
CA ASP A 808 -20.45 35.49 17.01
C ASP A 808 -20.72 34.99 18.45
N CYS A 809 -21.48 35.76 19.24
CA CYS A 809 -21.99 35.38 20.57
C CYS A 809 -23.52 35.38 20.67
N GLY A 810 -24.23 35.51 19.53
CA GLY A 810 -25.70 35.40 19.44
C GLY A 810 -26.44 36.75 19.43
N GLY A 811 -25.71 37.87 19.40
CA GLY A 811 -26.23 39.18 19.06
C GLY A 811 -25.78 39.63 17.66
N SER A 812 -25.69 40.94 17.46
CA SER A 812 -25.46 41.55 16.14
C SER A 812 -24.62 42.81 16.24
N CYS A 813 -23.71 42.98 15.28
CA CYS A 813 -22.79 44.11 15.18
C CYS A 813 -23.42 45.38 14.58
N GLY A 814 -24.65 45.28 14.09
CA GLY A 814 -25.36 46.40 13.49
C GLY A 814 -26.35 45.96 12.41
N THR A 815 -27.13 46.91 11.92
CA THR A 815 -28.08 46.71 10.82
C THR A 815 -27.77 47.66 9.68
N CYS A 816 -27.88 47.15 8.46
CA CYS A 816 -27.58 47.91 7.25
C CYS A 816 -28.68 48.95 6.97
N ALA A 817 -28.35 50.05 6.29
CA ALA A 817 -29.34 51.09 5.95
C ALA A 817 -30.38 50.59 4.94
N ALA A 818 -31.60 51.13 5.01
CA ALA A 818 -32.73 50.65 4.20
C ALA A 818 -32.44 50.66 2.69
N GLY A 819 -32.63 49.50 2.04
CA GLY A 819 -32.28 49.29 0.64
C GLY A 819 -30.87 48.75 0.41
N LEU A 820 -30.12 48.40 1.46
CA LEU A 820 -28.86 47.66 1.40
C LEU A 820 -28.95 46.35 2.20
N ASP A 821 -28.50 45.26 1.62
CA ASP A 821 -28.42 43.94 2.24
C ASP A 821 -27.06 43.71 2.92
N CYS A 822 -27.03 42.83 3.92
CA CYS A 822 -25.80 42.41 4.59
C CYS A 822 -25.10 41.33 3.77
N ASN A 823 -23.89 41.61 3.25
CA ASN A 823 -23.07 40.58 2.61
C ASN A 823 -22.35 39.69 3.65
N ALA A 824 -21.77 38.58 3.18
CA ALA A 824 -21.13 37.58 4.03
C ALA A 824 -19.92 38.09 4.85
N VAL A 825 -19.36 39.26 4.53
CA VAL A 825 -18.27 39.90 5.29
C VAL A 825 -18.77 41.04 6.20
N GLY A 826 -20.09 41.14 6.42
CA GLY A 826 -20.69 42.07 7.37
C GLY A 826 -20.80 43.52 6.88
N GLN A 827 -20.92 43.73 5.57
CA GLN A 827 -21.03 45.06 4.95
C GLN A 827 -22.30 45.24 4.11
N CYS A 828 -22.76 46.48 3.99
CA CYS A 828 -23.99 46.89 3.33
C CYS A 828 -23.82 47.00 1.80
N VAL A 829 -24.59 46.26 0.98
CA VAL A 829 -24.50 46.28 -0.51
C VAL A 829 -25.87 46.31 -1.22
N GLN A 830 -25.90 46.66 -2.52
CA GLN A 830 -27.12 46.73 -3.34
C GLN A 830 -27.44 45.38 -4.05
N PRO A 831 -28.73 45.02 -4.24
CA PRO A 831 -29.15 43.77 -4.91
C PRO A 831 -29.20 43.82 -6.46
N CYS A 832 -29.27 42.63 -7.09
CA CYS A 832 -29.29 42.41 -8.55
C CYS A 832 -30.65 42.74 -9.20
N VAL A 833 -30.66 43.09 -10.50
CA VAL A 833 -31.88 43.29 -11.31
C VAL A 833 -31.75 42.60 -12.68
N ALA A 834 -32.66 41.67 -12.97
CA ALA A 834 -32.67 40.84 -14.17
C ALA A 834 -33.08 41.61 -15.45
N ASN A 835 -32.61 41.14 -16.62
CA ASN A 835 -32.87 41.76 -17.92
C ASN A 835 -33.19 40.75 -19.04
N CYS A 836 -34.46 40.74 -19.46
CA CYS A 836 -34.97 39.89 -20.54
C CYS A 836 -35.29 40.61 -21.85
N ILE A 837 -34.85 41.86 -22.03
CA ILE A 837 -35.26 42.66 -23.20
C ILE A 837 -34.68 42.05 -24.49
N GLY A 838 -35.56 41.52 -25.34
CA GLY A 838 -35.23 40.97 -26.65
C GLY A 838 -35.10 39.44 -26.73
N LYS A 839 -35.16 38.71 -25.60
CA LYS A 839 -35.09 37.23 -25.56
C LYS A 839 -36.49 36.60 -25.51
N ALA A 840 -36.66 35.43 -26.15
CA ALA A 840 -37.86 34.60 -26.05
C ALA A 840 -37.64 33.31 -25.24
N CYS A 841 -36.40 32.80 -25.22
CA CYS A 841 -35.92 31.81 -24.25
C CYS A 841 -34.47 32.14 -23.82
N GLY A 842 -34.00 31.57 -22.71
CA GLY A 842 -32.62 31.75 -22.18
C GLY A 842 -32.49 32.65 -20.94
N ASP A 843 -31.27 32.72 -20.37
CA ASP A 843 -30.89 33.36 -19.09
C ASP A 843 -31.25 34.86 -19.00
N ASP A 844 -31.58 35.36 -17.80
CA ASP A 844 -31.93 36.76 -17.51
C ASP A 844 -30.81 37.62 -16.87
N GLY A 845 -29.69 37.04 -16.48
CA GLY A 845 -28.53 37.72 -15.89
C GLY A 845 -28.53 37.88 -14.38
N CYS A 846 -29.59 37.46 -13.66
CA CYS A 846 -29.57 37.26 -12.20
C CYS A 846 -29.96 35.81 -11.84
N ALA A 847 -29.56 34.84 -12.67
CA ALA A 847 -29.81 33.39 -12.55
C ALA A 847 -31.29 32.95 -12.67
N GLY A 848 -32.15 33.78 -13.26
CA GLY A 848 -33.46 33.36 -13.77
C GLY A 848 -33.45 33.10 -15.27
N SER A 849 -34.63 33.08 -15.91
CA SER A 849 -34.73 32.93 -17.37
C SER A 849 -35.95 33.62 -17.97
N CYS A 850 -35.82 34.01 -19.23
CA CYS A 850 -36.74 34.86 -19.97
C CYS A 850 -37.87 34.11 -20.70
N GLY A 851 -37.86 32.77 -20.67
CA GLY A 851 -38.87 31.94 -21.30
C GLY A 851 -38.34 30.58 -21.74
N THR A 852 -39.23 29.76 -22.30
CA THR A 852 -38.93 28.42 -22.83
C THR A 852 -39.46 28.27 -24.25
N CYS A 853 -38.72 27.53 -25.08
CA CYS A 853 -39.03 27.35 -26.49
C CYS A 853 -40.09 26.23 -26.70
N ALA A 854 -40.77 26.21 -27.85
CA ALA A 854 -41.83 25.23 -28.12
C ALA A 854 -41.27 23.83 -28.44
N ALA A 855 -42.06 22.78 -28.18
CA ALA A 855 -41.63 21.40 -28.37
C ALA A 855 -41.14 21.13 -29.82
N GLY A 856 -39.97 20.51 -29.94
CA GLY A 856 -39.27 20.32 -31.21
C GLY A 856 -38.41 21.51 -31.66
N THR A 857 -38.35 22.60 -30.89
CA THR A 857 -37.43 23.72 -31.12
C THR A 857 -36.51 24.00 -29.93
N GLU A 858 -35.25 24.32 -30.23
CA GLU A 858 -34.17 24.56 -29.28
C GLU A 858 -33.83 26.05 -29.21
N CYS A 859 -33.27 26.49 -28.07
CA CYS A 859 -32.86 27.89 -27.86
C CYS A 859 -31.49 28.14 -28.49
N ASN A 860 -31.42 28.97 -29.53
CA ASN A 860 -30.15 29.45 -30.04
C ASN A 860 -29.54 30.55 -29.14
N ALA A 861 -28.25 30.86 -29.34
CA ALA A 861 -27.52 31.83 -28.52
C ALA A 861 -28.06 33.28 -28.59
N ALA A 862 -28.97 33.60 -29.52
CA ALA A 862 -29.67 34.87 -29.60
C ALA A 862 -30.99 34.89 -28.78
N GLY A 863 -31.33 33.80 -28.10
CA GLY A 863 -32.56 33.66 -27.30
C GLY A 863 -33.80 33.36 -28.14
N GLN A 864 -33.64 32.65 -29.28
CA GLN A 864 -34.71 32.36 -30.25
C GLN A 864 -34.83 30.86 -30.53
N CYS A 865 -36.03 30.41 -30.92
CA CYS A 865 -36.38 29.01 -31.14
C CYS A 865 -36.02 28.52 -32.57
N VAL A 866 -35.28 27.41 -32.73
CA VAL A 866 -34.88 26.82 -34.04
C VAL A 866 -34.97 25.28 -34.07
N GLN A 867 -34.87 24.63 -35.25
CA GLN A 867 -35.00 23.17 -35.45
C GLN A 867 -33.61 22.47 -35.68
N PRO A 868 -33.40 21.21 -35.25
CA PRO A 868 -32.11 20.49 -35.34
C PRO A 868 -31.82 19.73 -36.67
N CYS A 869 -30.57 19.30 -36.84
CA CYS A 869 -30.02 18.56 -38.02
C CYS A 869 -30.21 17.03 -37.91
N VAL A 870 -30.18 16.30 -39.04
CA VAL A 870 -30.23 14.82 -39.10
C VAL A 870 -29.18 14.28 -40.09
N PRO A 871 -28.22 13.44 -39.67
CA PRO A 871 -27.17 12.90 -40.57
C PRO A 871 -27.66 11.81 -41.53
N ASP A 872 -26.94 11.61 -42.65
CA ASP A 872 -27.18 10.53 -43.61
C ASP A 872 -25.90 9.75 -43.97
N CYS A 873 -25.89 8.45 -43.68
CA CYS A 873 -24.82 7.51 -44.04
C CYS A 873 -25.25 6.41 -45.02
N VAL A 874 -26.44 6.48 -45.63
CA VAL A 874 -26.97 5.40 -46.46
C VAL A 874 -26.13 5.21 -47.73
N GLY A 875 -25.53 4.02 -47.86
CA GLY A 875 -24.72 3.64 -49.03
C GLY A 875 -23.25 4.05 -48.98
N LYS A 876 -22.76 4.62 -47.86
CA LYS A 876 -21.34 4.99 -47.67
C LYS A 876 -20.61 3.89 -46.89
N GLN A 877 -19.35 3.60 -47.26
CA GLN A 877 -18.42 2.78 -46.46
C GLN A 877 -17.45 3.63 -45.63
N CYS A 878 -17.25 4.88 -46.07
CA CYS A 878 -16.44 5.92 -45.45
C CYS A 878 -16.92 7.30 -45.96
N GLY A 879 -16.51 8.41 -45.33
CA GLY A 879 -16.82 9.78 -45.76
C GLY A 879 -17.83 10.53 -44.88
N ASP A 880 -18.10 11.80 -45.19
CA ASP A 880 -18.90 12.75 -44.39
C ASP A 880 -20.39 12.38 -44.27
N ASP A 881 -21.04 12.67 -43.13
CA ASP A 881 -22.45 12.38 -42.84
C ASP A 881 -23.45 13.52 -43.13
N GLY A 882 -22.97 14.73 -43.41
CA GLY A 882 -23.79 15.91 -43.73
C GLY A 882 -24.23 16.79 -42.55
N CYS A 883 -24.03 16.36 -41.30
CA CYS A 883 -24.13 17.22 -40.10
C CYS A 883 -22.77 17.41 -39.38
N GLY A 884 -21.66 16.90 -39.96
CA GLY A 884 -20.28 17.11 -39.48
C GLY A 884 -19.60 15.88 -38.87
N GLY A 885 -20.20 14.69 -38.98
CA GLY A 885 -19.60 13.41 -38.60
C GLY A 885 -19.14 12.57 -39.80
N LEU A 886 -18.82 11.29 -39.55
CA LEU A 886 -18.22 10.38 -40.53
C LEU A 886 -18.89 8.99 -40.54
N CYS A 887 -19.11 8.46 -41.74
CA CYS A 887 -19.81 7.23 -42.07
C CYS A 887 -18.85 6.05 -42.33
N GLY A 888 -18.04 5.66 -41.34
CA GLY A 888 -17.17 4.47 -41.42
C GLY A 888 -15.73 4.73 -41.87
N THR A 889 -14.90 3.69 -41.84
CA THR A 889 -13.44 3.73 -42.07
C THR A 889 -12.94 2.51 -42.85
N CYS A 890 -11.80 2.65 -43.54
CA CYS A 890 -11.29 1.63 -44.45
C CYS A 890 -10.29 0.65 -43.81
N PRO A 891 -10.28 -0.64 -44.23
CA PRO A 891 -9.25 -1.60 -43.85
C PRO A 891 -7.84 -1.19 -44.29
N ALA A 892 -6.82 -1.66 -43.56
CA ALA A 892 -5.42 -1.36 -43.84
C ALA A 892 -5.01 -1.75 -45.28
N GLY A 893 -4.34 -0.81 -45.98
CA GLY A 893 -3.98 -0.95 -47.39
C GLY A 893 -5.03 -0.44 -48.38
N LEU A 894 -6.18 0.06 -47.91
CA LEU A 894 -7.21 0.69 -48.73
C LEU A 894 -7.44 2.15 -48.29
N GLU A 895 -7.57 3.05 -49.26
CA GLU A 895 -7.91 4.46 -49.06
C GLU A 895 -9.40 4.71 -49.33
N CYS A 896 -9.97 5.73 -48.68
CA CYS A 896 -11.34 6.16 -48.94
C CYS A 896 -11.39 7.07 -50.17
N GLN A 897 -12.02 6.62 -51.26
CA GLN A 897 -12.39 7.48 -52.40
C GLN A 897 -13.85 7.26 -52.79
N ALA A 898 -14.56 8.36 -53.09
CA ALA A 898 -15.97 8.35 -53.48
C ALA A 898 -16.87 7.51 -52.54
N ASN A 899 -16.62 7.59 -51.22
CA ASN A 899 -17.30 6.86 -50.15
C ASN A 899 -17.13 5.33 -50.17
N MET A 900 -16.12 4.81 -50.89
CA MET A 900 -15.74 3.39 -50.93
C MET A 900 -14.25 3.20 -50.60
N CYS A 901 -13.88 2.01 -50.15
CA CYS A 901 -12.49 1.67 -49.83
C CYS A 901 -11.79 0.96 -51.01
N ILE A 902 -10.72 1.56 -51.54
CA ILE A 902 -10.00 1.07 -52.74
C ILE A 902 -8.48 1.06 -52.54
N ALA A 903 -7.77 0.20 -53.29
CA ALA A 903 -6.31 0.07 -53.18
C ALA A 903 -5.57 1.18 -53.98
N PRO A 904 -4.43 1.69 -53.50
CA PRO A 904 -3.64 2.71 -54.19
C PRO A 904 -2.94 2.16 -55.46
N PRO A 905 -2.66 3.00 -56.48
CA PRO A 905 -1.95 2.58 -57.69
C PRO A 905 -0.47 2.22 -57.43
N ALA A 906 0.05 1.23 -58.15
CA ALA A 906 1.46 0.83 -58.06
C ALA A 906 2.39 1.85 -58.74
N GLY A 907 3.48 2.22 -58.06
CA GLY A 907 4.54 3.11 -58.54
C GLY A 907 5.83 2.36 -58.92
N ASP A 908 6.60 2.95 -59.83
CA ASP A 908 7.76 2.35 -60.48
C ASP A 908 9.05 2.40 -59.61
N LEU A 909 9.90 1.37 -59.70
CA LEU A 909 11.24 1.32 -59.09
C LEU A 909 12.21 0.53 -59.98
N GLY A 910 13.10 1.26 -60.68
CA GLY A 910 14.17 0.67 -61.47
C GLY A 910 15.54 0.77 -60.79
N GLY A 911 16.29 -0.34 -60.80
CA GLY A 911 17.69 -0.43 -60.35
C GLY A 911 18.36 -1.67 -60.99
N GLU A 912 19.62 -1.55 -61.38
CA GLU A 912 20.30 -2.49 -62.30
C GLU A 912 21.26 -3.46 -61.58
N GLY A 913 21.55 -4.61 -62.22
CA GLY A 913 22.59 -5.57 -61.82
C GLY A 913 22.07 -6.72 -60.92
N ASP A 914 22.48 -7.98 -61.09
CA ASP A 914 23.44 -8.54 -62.06
C ASP A 914 23.12 -10.01 -62.41
N VAL A 915 23.67 -10.54 -63.50
CA VAL A 915 23.23 -11.80 -64.14
C VAL A 915 24.12 -13.01 -63.85
N ILE A 916 23.54 -14.14 -63.39
CA ILE A 916 23.97 -15.49 -63.79
C ILE A 916 22.75 -16.41 -64.05
N GLU A 917 22.63 -16.87 -65.29
CA GLU A 917 21.76 -17.95 -65.76
C GLU A 917 22.57 -19.28 -65.90
N PRO A 918 21.99 -20.49 -66.19
CA PRO A 918 20.75 -20.71 -66.93
C PRO A 918 19.75 -21.74 -66.34
N GLY A 919 18.46 -21.45 -66.51
CA GLY A 919 17.40 -22.46 -66.57
C GLY A 919 17.04 -22.75 -68.02
N LYS A 920 16.83 -24.01 -68.39
CA LYS A 920 16.20 -24.35 -69.69
C LYS A 920 14.70 -24.52 -69.48
N ASP A 921 13.90 -23.93 -70.37
CA ASP A 921 12.57 -24.43 -70.72
C ASP A 921 12.27 -24.11 -72.19
N GLU A 922 11.56 -25.02 -72.85
CA GLU A 922 10.81 -24.75 -74.09
C GLU A 922 9.40 -25.32 -73.93
N ASP A 923 8.42 -24.46 -74.22
CA ASP A 923 7.04 -24.72 -74.61
C ASP A 923 6.10 -25.65 -73.78
N THR A 924 5.18 -24.95 -73.11
CA THR A 924 3.72 -25.23 -73.13
C THR A 924 3.15 -26.43 -72.36
N GLY A 925 2.81 -26.16 -71.09
CA GLY A 925 1.40 -26.15 -70.63
C GLY A 925 0.57 -27.44 -70.64
N GLY A 926 0.15 -27.89 -69.44
CA GLY A 926 -1.05 -28.73 -69.29
C GLY A 926 -0.91 -29.93 -68.34
N GLY A 927 -0.78 -29.70 -67.04
CA GLY A 927 -0.83 -30.76 -66.04
C GLY A 927 -2.26 -31.20 -65.71
N GLY A 928 -2.62 -32.43 -66.10
CA GLY A 928 -3.59 -33.26 -65.38
C GLY A 928 -2.90 -34.01 -64.22
N SER A 929 -3.53 -34.87 -63.40
CA SER A 929 -4.94 -35.22 -63.14
C SER A 929 -4.96 -36.07 -61.83
N SER A 930 -6.12 -36.65 -61.47
CA SER A 930 -6.32 -38.00 -60.86
C SER A 930 -5.14 -38.80 -60.23
N SER A 931 -5.28 -39.60 -59.16
CA SER A 931 -6.41 -39.89 -58.25
C SER A 931 -6.05 -41.04 -57.27
N GLY A 932 -6.73 -41.13 -56.12
CA GLY A 932 -7.37 -42.39 -55.70
C GLY A 932 -6.70 -43.34 -54.68
N GLY A 933 -7.27 -43.36 -53.46
CA GLY A 933 -7.42 -44.55 -52.60
C GLY A 933 -6.26 -44.96 -51.68
N GLY A 934 -6.50 -45.53 -50.49
CA GLY A 934 -7.77 -45.71 -49.76
C GLY A 934 -7.77 -46.90 -48.78
N LYS A 935 -8.84 -46.99 -47.96
CA LYS A 935 -9.18 -48.09 -47.00
C LYS A 935 -8.33 -48.16 -45.71
N SER A 936 -8.85 -48.58 -44.54
CA SER A 936 -10.25 -48.88 -44.15
C SER A 936 -10.45 -49.07 -42.64
N GLY A 937 -11.63 -48.67 -42.13
CA GLY A 937 -12.23 -49.17 -40.88
C GLY A 937 -11.73 -48.49 -39.58
N GLY A 938 -12.50 -48.49 -38.50
CA GLY A 938 -13.89 -48.96 -38.33
C GLY A 938 -14.33 -48.93 -36.86
N CYS A 939 -15.55 -48.46 -36.58
CA CYS A 939 -16.04 -48.27 -35.20
C CYS A 939 -16.38 -49.57 -34.48
N THR A 940 -16.23 -49.63 -33.16
CA THR A 940 -17.36 -49.73 -32.18
C THR A 940 -16.85 -49.85 -30.73
N ALA A 941 -17.73 -49.58 -29.77
CA ALA A 941 -17.52 -49.85 -28.36
C ALA A 941 -18.56 -50.89 -27.87
N ASN A 942 -18.13 -51.81 -26.98
CA ASN A 942 -18.90 -52.45 -25.90
C ASN A 942 -18.11 -53.66 -25.35
N GLY A 943 -18.29 -53.97 -24.05
CA GLY A 943 -17.55 -55.07 -23.41
C GLY A 943 -17.82 -55.22 -21.91
N THR A 944 -19.06 -55.55 -21.53
CA THR A 944 -19.38 -55.97 -20.16
C THR A 944 -18.97 -57.43 -19.92
N GLY A 945 -18.56 -57.77 -18.68
CA GLY A 945 -18.14 -59.14 -18.36
C GLY A 945 -17.89 -59.40 -16.87
N ASN A 946 -18.93 -59.86 -16.16
CA ASN A 946 -18.79 -60.46 -14.83
C ASN A 946 -18.16 -61.86 -14.94
N MET A 947 -17.49 -62.33 -13.87
CA MET A 947 -17.85 -63.56 -13.13
C MET A 947 -17.00 -63.69 -11.86
N ALA A 948 -17.48 -64.47 -10.89
CA ALA A 948 -16.83 -64.67 -9.59
C ALA A 948 -16.09 -66.02 -9.49
N GLY A 949 -15.17 -66.13 -8.53
CA GLY A 949 -14.50 -67.38 -8.12
C GLY A 949 -14.27 -67.38 -6.61
N LEU A 950 -14.58 -68.49 -5.93
CA LEU A 950 -14.74 -68.56 -4.47
C LEU A 950 -13.96 -69.78 -3.90
N MET A 951 -13.80 -69.84 -2.56
CA MET A 951 -13.40 -71.02 -1.73
C MET A 951 -11.87 -71.26 -1.55
N LEU A 952 -11.29 -71.60 -0.39
CA LEU A 952 -11.64 -71.71 1.05
C LEU A 952 -10.43 -72.38 1.78
N LEU A 953 -10.43 -72.41 3.12
CA LEU A 953 -9.69 -73.32 4.06
C LEU A 953 -8.16 -73.14 4.24
N ALA A 954 -7.51 -73.53 5.36
CA ALA A 954 -7.87 -73.57 6.81
C ALA A 954 -6.68 -74.05 7.68
N GLY A 955 -6.71 -73.80 9.01
CA GLY A 955 -5.74 -74.29 10.02
C GLY A 955 -5.12 -73.14 10.84
N LEU A 956 -5.47 -72.79 12.10
CA LEU A 956 -6.16 -73.43 13.25
C LEU A 956 -5.20 -74.17 14.23
N LEU A 957 -5.33 -73.86 15.55
CA LEU A 957 -4.60 -74.36 16.75
C LEU A 957 -3.17 -73.78 16.96
N SER A 958 -2.63 -73.55 18.17
CA SER A 958 -3.13 -73.88 19.54
C SER A 958 -2.50 -73.07 20.71
N LEU A 959 -3.35 -72.66 21.68
CA LEU A 959 -3.25 -72.82 23.15
C LEU A 959 -2.07 -72.29 24.05
N LEU A 960 -2.47 -71.53 25.10
CA LEU A 960 -1.95 -71.53 26.51
C LEU A 960 -0.53 -70.88 26.76
N VAL A 961 -0.11 -70.40 27.96
CA VAL A 961 -0.67 -70.42 29.34
C VAL A 961 -0.08 -69.32 30.29
N LEU A 962 -0.76 -69.02 31.41
CA LEU A 962 -0.31 -68.30 32.65
C LEU A 962 0.16 -66.81 32.57
N ARG A 963 0.41 -66.05 33.67
CA ARG A 963 -0.37 -65.73 34.92
C ARG A 963 0.48 -64.80 35.84
N GLY A 964 -0.02 -63.61 36.21
CA GLY A 964 0.59 -62.67 37.20
C GLY A 964 -0.06 -61.28 37.05
N ARG A 965 -0.41 -60.44 38.06
CA ARG A 965 0.08 -60.17 39.43
C ARG A 965 1.55 -59.73 39.48
N ARG A 966 1.93 -58.62 40.15
CA ARG A 966 1.14 -57.63 40.93
C ARG A 966 1.97 -56.33 41.16
N GLU A 967 1.28 -55.24 41.52
CA GLU A 967 1.68 -54.14 42.44
C GLU A 967 3.09 -53.49 42.43
N GLU A 968 3.08 -52.15 42.51
CA GLU A 968 4.00 -51.28 43.27
C GLU A 968 5.51 -51.29 42.94
N THR A 969 5.97 -50.23 42.26
CA THR A 969 6.66 -49.09 42.94
C THR A 969 6.56 -47.83 42.08
#